data_AF-A0A9D0CY61-F1
#
_entry.id   AF-A0A9D0CY61-F1
#
_cell.length_a   1.000
_cell.length_b   1.000
_cell.length_c   1.000
_cell.angle_alpha   90.00
_cell.angle_beta   90.00
_cell.angle_gamma   90.00
#
_symmetry.space_group_name_H-M   'P 1'
#
loop_
_entity.id
_entity.type
_entity.pdbx_description
1 polymer ?
#
loop_
_entity_poly.entity_id
_entity_poly.type
_entity_poly.pdbx_seq_one_letter_code
_entity_poly.pdbx_strand_id
1 'polypeptide(L)'
;MRRGASEERIYDPNRITNMTPTRLFVDAKTTQQWRTRGFTAVINEGEQGPEKNLDNSVLYHLLRLKQQHPQPNQGQLPESFTLGLNREESCPTLETMDEFAQKNPLWGMPYAMPNLSKQEHQTLVSWLAQGAHAPPQTGPSSTVSPQIERWEIFLNQPSNKQRLVSRYLYEHLFHAHIHFSASPEREFYRLVRSTTPPGQLIDEIPTLRPYDDPGSAPFYYRLLKYQPAIVAKNHIVYPFSDERMARYRELFLLPDYEVDQLPSYDPQITTNPFKVFGALPAESRYRFLLDDAYFFIEGFIKGPVCRGQIALDVIEDRFWVMFFDPNQPVITNNAQFIGEMADDLQVPAEDGGGNFELFRIWTDYWKGQRRYMESKQAWFKTIGTHELGQAMDYIWDGGGINPNAALTVFRHFDSGSVAYGLVGDNPETTWIIDYPLFERIHYLLVAGFNVYGNLSHRMSTRIYMDFLRMEGEDSFLAFLPASKRKAIRDTWYMGQRATVEELFSAPQAWLSTESVVGYQTDDPQRELYQHFKSRLTGATQRADTLNRCGPLNSCTSSEQTQKRAARAMQSIAQLTGEKLHAFPDVAFVRIRTGKAEEDLAYTLIRNKAYKNVTSFLADERERDRADIDKDSMTVVNWLEGSYPNFFFSVALSEIETFT
;
A
#
# COMPACT_ATOMS: atom_id res chain seq x y z
N MET A 1 8.80 24.41 -5.72
CA MET A 1 9.18 25.40 -6.74
C MET A 1 10.68 25.39 -7.03
N ARG A 2 11.57 25.70 -6.07
CA ARG A 2 13.04 25.79 -6.31
C ARG A 2 13.72 24.57 -6.94
N ARG A 3 13.21 23.34 -6.69
CA ARG A 3 13.66 22.14 -7.39
C ARG A 3 13.68 22.32 -8.91
N GLY A 4 12.64 22.94 -9.48
CA GLY A 4 12.47 23.06 -10.93
C GLY A 4 11.68 21.90 -11.53
N ALA A 5 11.70 21.82 -12.87
CA ALA A 5 11.09 20.75 -13.66
C ALA A 5 12.16 19.86 -14.30
N SER A 6 11.79 18.64 -14.67
CA SER A 6 12.63 17.70 -15.42
C SER A 6 11.73 16.80 -16.25
N GLU A 7 12.16 16.48 -17.47
CA GLU A 7 11.49 15.53 -18.36
C GLU A 7 11.76 14.07 -17.97
N GLU A 8 12.72 13.82 -17.08
CA GLU A 8 13.07 12.47 -16.66
C GLU A 8 11.89 11.77 -15.98
N ARG A 9 11.44 10.66 -16.57
CA ARG A 9 10.34 9.86 -16.03
C ARG A 9 10.86 8.96 -14.92
N ILE A 10 10.29 9.10 -13.71
CA ILE A 10 10.58 8.22 -12.58
C ILE A 10 10.02 6.81 -12.82
N TYR A 11 8.83 6.70 -13.40
CA TYR A 11 8.23 5.42 -13.78
C TYR A 11 8.30 5.25 -15.30
N ASP A 12 9.42 4.72 -15.77
CA ASP A 12 9.64 4.40 -17.19
C ASP A 12 9.63 2.89 -17.38
N PRO A 13 8.63 2.27 -18.04
CA PRO A 13 8.59 0.82 -18.23
C PRO A 13 9.76 0.29 -19.08
N ASN A 14 10.42 1.13 -19.87
CA ASN A 14 11.47 0.69 -20.80
C ASN A 14 12.89 0.87 -20.23
N ARG A 15 13.03 1.28 -18.96
CA ARG A 15 14.32 1.57 -18.35
C ARG A 15 15.20 0.31 -18.22
N ILE A 16 16.35 0.33 -18.90
CA ILE A 16 17.34 -0.77 -18.89
C ILE A 16 18.34 -0.62 -17.72
N THR A 17 18.69 0.60 -17.34
CA THR A 17 19.69 0.90 -16.29
C THR A 17 19.12 1.80 -15.22
N ASN A 18 19.63 1.68 -14.00
CA ASN A 18 19.12 2.44 -12.86
C ASN A 18 19.23 3.96 -13.06
N MET A 19 18.23 4.67 -12.58
CA MET A 19 18.19 6.11 -12.55
C MET A 19 18.74 6.63 -11.21
N THR A 20 19.42 7.77 -11.23
CA THR A 20 19.80 8.45 -10.00
C THR A 20 18.56 8.95 -9.26
N PRO A 21 18.38 8.65 -7.95
CA PRO A 21 17.22 9.13 -7.20
C PRO A 21 17.09 10.66 -7.16
N THR A 22 15.84 11.15 -7.20
CA THR A 22 15.49 12.59 -7.20
C THR A 22 14.48 12.95 -6.10
N ARG A 23 14.63 12.37 -4.91
CA ARG A 23 13.77 12.61 -3.74
C ARG A 23 14.04 14.00 -3.19
N LEU A 24 12.96 14.75 -2.97
CA LEU A 24 13.03 16.12 -2.46
C LEU A 24 13.63 16.11 -1.04
N PHE A 25 14.55 17.05 -0.77
CA PHE A 25 15.27 17.22 0.51
C PHE A 25 16.28 16.12 0.89
N VAL A 26 16.34 15.03 0.12
CA VAL A 26 17.24 13.90 0.38
C VAL A 26 18.40 13.91 -0.61
N ASP A 27 18.10 13.80 -1.91
CA ASP A 27 19.14 13.61 -2.94
C ASP A 27 19.79 14.94 -3.39
N ALA A 28 19.11 16.07 -3.15
CA ALA A 28 19.67 17.41 -3.27
C ALA A 28 18.97 18.37 -2.29
N LYS A 29 19.80 19.19 -1.62
CA LYS A 29 19.42 20.11 -0.54
C LYS A 29 19.40 21.58 -0.98
N THR A 30 20.02 21.91 -2.12
CA THR A 30 20.07 23.29 -2.65
C THR A 30 19.57 23.40 -4.09
N THR A 31 19.13 24.60 -4.49
CA THR A 31 18.74 24.90 -5.87
C THR A 31 19.85 24.55 -6.85
N GLN A 32 21.11 24.93 -6.54
CA GLN A 32 22.25 24.67 -7.42
C GLN A 32 22.47 23.17 -7.65
N GLN A 33 22.32 22.35 -6.61
CA GLN A 33 22.43 20.90 -6.74
C GLN A 33 21.37 20.32 -7.70
N TRP A 34 20.14 20.87 -7.69
CA TRP A 34 19.11 20.47 -8.66
C TRP A 34 19.44 20.89 -10.09
N ARG A 35 20.01 22.09 -10.30
CA ARG A 35 20.45 22.57 -11.63
C ARG A 35 21.56 21.68 -12.21
N THR A 36 22.54 21.29 -11.39
CA THR A 36 23.59 20.32 -11.80
C THR A 36 23.01 18.96 -12.20
N ARG A 37 21.84 18.60 -11.66
CA ARG A 37 21.09 17.38 -12.00
C ARG A 37 20.12 17.57 -13.18
N GLY A 38 20.25 18.64 -13.96
CA GLY A 38 19.46 18.86 -15.17
C GLY A 38 18.04 19.40 -14.95
N PHE A 39 17.67 19.76 -13.71
CA PHE A 39 16.36 20.39 -13.47
C PHE A 39 16.36 21.84 -13.93
N THR A 40 15.35 22.24 -14.71
CA THR A 40 15.18 23.60 -15.23
C THR A 40 14.36 24.47 -14.28
N ALA A 41 14.64 25.76 -14.22
CA ALA A 41 13.93 26.69 -13.35
C ALA A 41 12.48 26.90 -13.82
N VAL A 42 11.53 26.95 -12.88
CA VAL A 42 10.11 27.25 -13.14
C VAL A 42 9.67 28.61 -12.60
N ILE A 43 10.60 29.32 -11.96
CA ILE A 43 10.49 30.68 -11.42
C ILE A 43 11.74 31.46 -11.82
N ASN A 44 11.68 32.80 -11.73
CA ASN A 44 12.85 33.64 -12.03
C ASN A 44 13.98 33.42 -11.03
N GLU A 45 15.16 33.03 -11.52
CA GLU A 45 16.40 32.92 -10.74
C GLU A 45 17.44 34.00 -11.12
N GLY A 46 17.10 34.86 -12.08
CA GLY A 46 17.94 35.97 -12.54
C GLY A 46 17.70 37.27 -11.78
N GLU A 47 17.76 38.40 -12.49
CA GLU A 47 17.52 39.73 -11.93
C GLU A 47 16.15 39.81 -11.26
N GLN A 48 16.13 40.23 -10.00
CA GLN A 48 14.92 40.29 -9.19
C GLN A 48 14.17 41.60 -9.43
N GLY A 49 12.85 41.50 -9.58
CA GLY A 49 11.94 42.63 -9.70
C GLY A 49 10.54 42.13 -10.04
N PRO A 50 9.45 42.79 -9.61
CA PRO A 50 8.09 42.28 -9.82
C PRO A 50 7.79 41.85 -11.26
N GLU A 51 8.13 42.68 -12.24
CA GLU A 51 7.94 42.39 -13.66
C GLU A 51 8.85 41.25 -14.13
N LYS A 52 10.16 41.33 -13.87
CA LYS A 52 11.13 40.29 -14.23
C LYS A 52 10.79 38.92 -13.63
N ASN A 53 10.27 38.91 -12.41
CA ASN A 53 9.88 37.70 -11.71
C ASN A 53 8.70 37.00 -12.38
N LEU A 54 7.78 37.77 -12.98
CA LEU A 54 6.67 37.23 -13.75
C LEU A 54 7.11 36.85 -15.16
N ASP A 55 7.81 37.74 -15.86
CA ASP A 55 8.24 37.52 -17.25
C ASP A 55 9.15 36.28 -17.39
N ASN A 56 10.00 36.01 -16.40
CA ASN A 56 10.90 34.87 -16.39
C ASN A 56 10.36 33.66 -15.58
N SER A 57 9.05 33.58 -15.34
CA SER A 57 8.42 32.46 -14.61
C SER A 57 7.54 31.61 -15.51
N VAL A 58 7.99 30.38 -15.82
CA VAL A 58 7.18 29.37 -16.52
C VAL A 58 5.84 29.15 -15.80
N LEU A 59 5.85 29.12 -14.45
CA LEU A 59 4.62 28.97 -13.68
C LEU A 59 3.64 30.12 -13.92
N TYR A 60 4.12 31.37 -14.00
CA TYR A 60 3.26 32.51 -14.33
C TYR A 60 2.68 32.40 -15.73
N HIS A 61 3.51 32.04 -16.73
CA HIS A 61 3.04 31.86 -18.11
C HIS A 61 1.95 30.79 -18.21
N LEU A 62 2.07 29.67 -17.49
CA LEU A 62 1.04 28.63 -17.44
C LEU A 62 -0.24 29.10 -16.73
N LEU A 63 -0.14 29.90 -15.66
CA LEU A 63 -1.31 30.50 -15.00
C LEU A 63 -2.03 31.50 -15.91
N ARG A 64 -1.27 32.31 -16.65
CA ARG A 64 -1.79 33.27 -17.64
C ARG A 64 -2.45 32.55 -18.81
N LEU A 65 -1.85 31.47 -19.30
CA LEU A 65 -2.39 30.65 -20.39
C LEU A 65 -3.80 30.13 -20.03
N LYS A 66 -4.00 29.66 -18.79
CA LYS A 66 -5.31 29.21 -18.30
C LYS A 66 -6.35 30.34 -18.28
N GLN A 67 -5.95 31.56 -17.97
CA GLN A 67 -6.85 32.71 -18.02
C GLN A 67 -7.23 33.13 -19.44
N GLN A 68 -6.28 33.06 -20.38
CA GLN A 68 -6.52 33.37 -21.78
C GLN A 68 -7.40 32.32 -22.47
N HIS A 69 -7.27 31.07 -22.05
CA HIS A 69 -8.01 29.94 -22.58
C HIS A 69 -8.71 29.17 -21.44
N PRO A 70 -9.80 29.73 -20.88
CA PRO A 70 -10.54 29.07 -19.82
C PRO A 70 -11.14 27.74 -20.29
N GLN A 71 -11.19 26.77 -19.39
CA GLN A 71 -11.79 25.47 -19.66
C GLN A 71 -13.32 25.57 -19.71
N PRO A 72 -14.01 24.71 -20.48
CA PRO A 72 -15.46 24.62 -20.44
C PRO A 72 -15.96 24.35 -19.01
N ASN A 73 -17.03 25.04 -18.61
CA ASN A 73 -17.66 24.86 -17.29
C ASN A 73 -18.65 23.69 -17.25
N GLN A 74 -18.91 23.04 -18.39
CA GLN A 74 -19.88 21.95 -18.54
C GLN A 74 -19.38 20.94 -19.57
N GLY A 75 -19.85 19.71 -19.45
CA GLY A 75 -19.51 18.62 -20.35
C GLY A 75 -18.16 17.98 -20.04
N GLN A 76 -17.79 17.00 -20.87
CA GLN A 76 -16.49 16.34 -20.79
C GLN A 76 -15.40 17.24 -21.37
N LEU A 77 -14.17 17.03 -20.90
CA LEU A 77 -13.02 17.73 -21.45
C LEU A 77 -12.73 17.28 -22.88
N PRO A 78 -12.27 18.18 -23.77
CA PRO A 78 -11.91 17.81 -25.12
C PRO A 78 -10.74 16.81 -25.11
N GLU A 79 -10.67 15.96 -26.13
CA GLU A 79 -9.63 14.92 -26.29
C GLU A 79 -8.20 15.47 -26.30
N SER A 80 -8.03 16.77 -26.51
CA SER A 80 -6.73 17.45 -26.39
C SER A 80 -6.12 17.35 -24.98
N PHE A 81 -6.89 17.03 -23.94
CA PHE A 81 -6.35 16.78 -22.60
C PHE A 81 -5.88 15.33 -22.47
N THR A 82 -4.64 15.13 -22.03
CA THR A 82 -4.08 13.81 -21.74
C THR A 82 -4.02 13.61 -20.22
N LEU A 83 -4.86 12.71 -19.69
CA LEU A 83 -5.01 12.46 -18.24
C LEU A 83 -4.58 11.07 -17.79
N GLY A 84 -4.14 10.22 -18.71
CA GLY A 84 -3.69 8.86 -18.40
C GLY A 84 -2.33 8.80 -17.68
N LEU A 85 -2.11 7.74 -16.91
CA LEU A 85 -0.87 7.49 -16.14
C LEU A 85 0.41 7.42 -16.99
N ASN A 86 0.27 7.03 -18.27
CA ASN A 86 1.36 6.83 -19.22
C ASN A 86 1.38 7.89 -20.34
N ARG A 87 0.73 9.06 -20.10
CA ARG A 87 0.76 10.17 -21.05
C ARG A 87 2.19 10.62 -21.34
N GLU A 88 2.37 11.28 -22.49
CA GLU A 88 3.62 11.95 -22.76
C GLU A 88 3.78 13.16 -21.83
N GLU A 89 4.84 13.16 -21.01
CA GLU A 89 5.11 14.28 -20.10
C GLU A 89 5.69 15.46 -20.88
N SER A 90 5.24 16.67 -20.53
CA SER A 90 5.72 17.92 -21.12
C SER A 90 6.21 18.86 -20.02
N CYS A 91 7.45 19.33 -20.11
CA CYS A 91 8.07 20.23 -19.14
C CYS A 91 8.68 21.45 -19.85
N PRO A 92 7.85 22.42 -20.31
CA PRO A 92 8.35 23.56 -21.05
C PRO A 92 9.34 24.38 -20.20
N THR A 93 10.42 24.82 -20.83
CA THR A 93 11.31 25.85 -20.28
C THR A 93 10.82 27.23 -20.69
N LEU A 94 11.44 28.28 -20.15
CA LEU A 94 11.11 29.66 -20.51
C LEU A 94 11.29 29.90 -22.02
N GLU A 95 12.33 29.33 -22.62
CA GLU A 95 12.65 29.47 -24.05
C GLU A 95 11.61 28.80 -24.95
N THR A 96 11.02 27.68 -24.50
CA THR A 96 10.05 26.90 -25.27
C THR A 96 8.59 27.24 -24.95
N MET A 97 8.34 28.18 -24.03
CA MET A 97 7.01 28.43 -23.48
C MET A 97 6.01 28.93 -24.53
N ASP A 98 6.45 29.78 -25.45
CA ASP A 98 5.59 30.31 -26.52
C ASP A 98 5.15 29.22 -27.51
N GLU A 99 6.09 28.34 -27.91
CA GLU A 99 5.78 27.18 -28.77
C GLU A 99 4.82 26.22 -28.07
N PHE A 100 5.07 25.94 -26.78
CA PHE A 100 4.19 25.10 -25.96
C PHE A 100 2.77 25.67 -25.88
N ALA A 101 2.63 26.97 -25.63
CA ALA A 101 1.34 27.64 -25.54
C ALA A 101 0.57 27.62 -26.87
N GLN A 102 1.25 27.76 -28.01
CA GLN A 102 0.65 27.67 -29.34
C GLN A 102 0.17 26.26 -29.65
N LYS A 103 0.97 25.23 -29.32
CA LYS A 103 0.63 23.82 -29.55
C LYS A 103 -0.46 23.34 -28.59
N ASN A 104 -0.47 23.83 -27.36
CA ASN A 104 -1.33 23.36 -26.28
C ASN A 104 -2.09 24.51 -25.57
N PRO A 105 -2.96 25.26 -26.27
CA PRO A 105 -3.58 26.47 -25.72
C PRO A 105 -4.44 26.21 -24.47
N LEU A 106 -5.02 25.01 -24.35
CA LEU A 106 -5.86 24.62 -23.21
C LEU A 106 -5.07 24.06 -22.01
N TRP A 107 -3.75 23.94 -22.11
CA TRP A 107 -2.90 23.26 -21.11
C TRP A 107 -2.35 24.19 -20.03
N GLY A 108 -2.99 25.36 -19.83
CA GLY A 108 -2.69 26.23 -18.70
C GLY A 108 -2.97 25.58 -17.35
N MET A 109 -2.32 26.08 -16.30
CA MET A 109 -2.48 25.58 -14.93
C MET A 109 -3.56 26.36 -14.16
N PRO A 110 -4.39 25.72 -13.32
CA PRO A 110 -4.42 24.29 -13.01
C PRO A 110 -4.87 23.43 -14.20
N TYR A 111 -4.03 22.45 -14.54
CA TYR A 111 -4.23 21.60 -15.71
C TYR A 111 -5.46 20.71 -15.52
N ALA A 112 -6.31 20.63 -16.55
CA ALA A 112 -7.54 19.84 -16.56
C ALA A 112 -8.55 20.14 -15.43
N MET A 113 -8.36 21.25 -14.70
CA MET A 113 -9.21 21.70 -13.61
C MET A 113 -9.78 23.09 -13.93
N PRO A 114 -10.92 23.49 -13.35
CA PRO A 114 -11.48 24.82 -13.56
C PRO A 114 -10.47 25.94 -13.30
N ASN A 115 -10.73 27.11 -13.88
CA ASN A 115 -9.93 28.31 -13.62
C ASN A 115 -9.90 28.62 -12.13
N LEU A 116 -8.75 29.07 -11.63
CA LEU A 116 -8.66 29.66 -10.30
C LEU A 116 -9.62 30.83 -10.18
N SER A 117 -10.17 31.02 -8.98
CA SER A 117 -10.88 32.25 -8.67
C SER A 117 -9.95 33.45 -8.86
N LYS A 118 -10.54 34.62 -9.06
CA LYS A 118 -9.77 35.87 -9.21
C LYS A 118 -8.83 36.11 -8.03
N GLN A 119 -9.30 35.81 -6.81
CA GLN A 119 -8.53 35.98 -5.58
C GLN A 119 -7.33 35.02 -5.53
N GLU A 120 -7.55 33.72 -5.77
CA GLU A 120 -6.48 32.72 -5.76
C GLU A 120 -5.41 33.05 -6.81
N HIS A 121 -5.83 33.43 -8.02
CA HIS A 121 -4.90 33.82 -9.06
C HIS A 121 -4.09 35.05 -8.66
N GLN A 122 -4.73 36.10 -8.13
CA GLN A 122 -4.03 37.30 -7.66
C GLN A 122 -3.03 36.98 -6.54
N THR A 123 -3.38 36.08 -5.62
CA THR A 123 -2.48 35.62 -4.57
C THR A 123 -1.24 34.93 -5.14
N LEU A 124 -1.42 33.96 -6.05
CA LEU A 124 -0.29 33.25 -6.67
C LEU A 124 0.61 34.18 -7.49
N VAL A 125 0.01 35.07 -8.30
CA VAL A 125 0.78 36.05 -9.09
C VAL A 125 1.53 37.03 -8.19
N SER A 126 0.91 37.49 -7.10
CA SER A 126 1.57 38.38 -6.14
C SER A 126 2.78 37.70 -5.47
N TRP A 127 2.64 36.43 -5.08
CA TRP A 127 3.75 35.65 -4.55
C TRP A 127 4.87 35.47 -5.58
N LEU A 128 4.54 35.18 -6.83
CA LEU A 128 5.52 35.07 -7.92
C LEU A 128 6.23 36.40 -8.17
N ALA A 129 5.51 37.52 -8.26
CA ALA A 129 6.08 38.85 -8.43
C ALA A 129 7.03 39.21 -7.26
N GLN A 130 6.74 38.74 -6.05
CA GLN A 130 7.60 38.90 -4.88
C GLN A 130 8.76 37.88 -4.82
N GLY A 131 9.00 37.07 -5.86
CA GLY A 131 10.11 36.12 -5.92
C GLY A 131 9.84 34.77 -5.24
N ALA A 132 8.57 34.48 -4.92
CA ALA A 132 8.11 33.20 -4.38
C ALA A 132 8.90 32.73 -3.13
N HIS A 133 9.14 33.64 -2.19
CA HIS A 133 9.83 33.34 -0.94
C HIS A 133 9.09 32.28 -0.14
N ALA A 134 9.80 31.21 0.23
CA ALA A 134 9.26 30.17 1.09
C ALA A 134 9.29 30.65 2.55
N PRO A 135 8.26 30.36 3.37
CA PRO A 135 8.33 30.58 4.80
C PRO A 135 9.46 29.74 5.41
N PRO A 136 10.04 30.18 6.54
CA PRO A 136 11.04 29.40 7.25
C PRO A 136 10.44 28.06 7.70
N GLN A 137 11.27 27.02 7.71
CA GLN A 137 10.87 25.72 8.23
C GLN A 137 10.54 25.85 9.71
N THR A 138 9.39 25.33 10.12
CA THR A 138 9.00 25.29 11.53
C THR A 138 9.60 24.06 12.20
N GLY A 139 10.14 24.25 13.41
CA GLY A 139 10.56 23.13 14.24
C GLY A 139 9.39 22.26 14.73
N PRO A 140 9.67 21.20 15.49
CA PRO A 140 8.66 20.45 16.23
C PRO A 140 7.82 21.36 17.13
N SER A 141 6.54 21.03 17.31
CA SER A 141 5.70 21.69 18.31
C SER A 141 6.19 21.42 19.74
N SER A 142 5.85 22.32 20.67
CA SER A 142 6.30 22.21 22.08
C SER A 142 5.81 20.95 22.78
N THR A 143 4.67 20.38 22.35
CA THR A 143 4.12 19.13 22.88
C THR A 143 4.86 17.89 22.37
N VAL A 144 5.55 18.00 21.23
CA VAL A 144 6.21 16.88 20.57
C VAL A 144 7.71 16.82 20.86
N SER A 145 8.39 17.97 21.03
CA SER A 145 9.84 18.00 21.29
C SER A 145 10.32 17.04 22.40
N PRO A 146 9.67 16.96 23.58
CA PRO A 146 10.07 16.01 24.62
C PRO A 146 9.84 14.54 24.25
N GLN A 147 8.84 14.27 23.40
CA GLN A 147 8.56 12.91 22.92
C GLN A 147 9.64 12.47 21.93
N ILE A 148 10.05 13.35 21.01
CA ILE A 148 11.18 13.11 20.10
C ILE A 148 12.43 12.74 20.88
N GLU A 149 12.79 13.52 21.91
CA GLU A 149 13.97 13.27 22.72
C GLU A 149 13.94 11.87 23.35
N ARG A 150 12.82 11.49 23.98
CA ARG A 150 12.65 10.16 24.58
C ARG A 150 12.79 9.02 23.56
N TRP A 151 12.18 9.17 22.38
CA TRP A 151 12.25 8.18 21.32
C TRP A 151 13.66 8.08 20.70
N GLU A 152 14.35 9.20 20.49
CA GLU A 152 15.73 9.19 20.00
C GLU A 152 16.68 8.57 21.04
N ILE A 153 16.47 8.78 22.34
CA ILE A 153 17.22 8.09 23.40
C ILE A 153 16.96 6.57 23.34
N PHE A 154 15.70 6.16 23.19
CA PHE A 154 15.36 4.73 23.07
C PHE A 154 16.02 4.08 21.86
N LEU A 155 15.95 4.71 20.69
CA LEU A 155 16.46 4.15 19.43
C LEU A 155 17.99 4.11 19.36
N ASN A 156 18.71 4.89 20.16
CA ASN A 156 20.17 5.03 20.06
C ASN A 156 20.94 4.47 21.28
N GLN A 157 20.40 3.48 22.01
CA GLN A 157 21.18 2.82 23.07
C GLN A 157 22.35 2.00 22.48
N PRO A 158 23.47 1.87 23.22
CA PRO A 158 24.71 1.35 22.65
C PRO A 158 24.80 -0.18 22.55
N SER A 159 23.94 -0.94 23.24
CA SER A 159 24.02 -2.41 23.24
C SER A 159 23.72 -3.00 21.86
N ASN A 160 24.36 -4.11 21.49
CA ASN A 160 24.09 -4.81 20.22
C ASN A 160 22.61 -5.20 20.11
N LYS A 161 22.02 -5.66 21.22
CA LYS A 161 20.58 -5.96 21.30
C LYS A 161 19.74 -4.74 20.91
N GLN A 162 19.95 -3.57 21.53
CA GLN A 162 19.19 -2.38 21.14
C GLN A 162 19.48 -1.98 19.69
N ARG A 163 20.74 -1.97 19.26
CA ARG A 163 21.10 -1.54 17.90
C ARG A 163 20.44 -2.40 16.82
N LEU A 164 20.35 -3.72 17.04
CA LEU A 164 19.64 -4.64 16.16
C LEU A 164 18.12 -4.38 16.16
N VAL A 165 17.53 -4.12 17.34
CA VAL A 165 16.11 -3.78 17.46
C VAL A 165 15.80 -2.46 16.75
N SER A 166 16.60 -1.41 16.95
CA SER A 166 16.41 -0.13 16.27
C SER A 166 16.59 -0.24 14.76
N ARG A 167 17.49 -1.12 14.29
CA ARG A 167 17.61 -1.46 12.87
C ARG A 167 16.34 -2.13 12.35
N TYR A 168 15.81 -3.13 13.06
CA TYR A 168 14.55 -3.80 12.71
C TYR A 168 13.39 -2.80 12.62
N LEU A 169 13.22 -1.95 13.64
CA LEU A 169 12.19 -0.90 13.66
C LEU A 169 12.37 0.10 12.52
N TYR A 170 13.59 0.52 12.20
CA TYR A 170 13.85 1.41 11.08
C TYR A 170 13.51 0.77 9.73
N GLU A 171 13.98 -0.44 9.46
CA GLU A 171 13.71 -1.14 8.20
C GLU A 171 12.21 -1.42 7.97
N HIS A 172 11.43 -1.49 9.05
CA HIS A 172 9.98 -1.67 8.99
C HIS A 172 9.19 -0.36 8.94
N LEU A 173 9.67 0.71 9.58
CA LEU A 173 8.92 1.95 9.77
C LEU A 173 9.47 3.15 8.99
N PHE A 174 10.51 3.00 8.16
CA PHE A 174 11.13 4.12 7.41
C PHE A 174 10.16 4.92 6.52
N HIS A 175 9.08 4.28 6.06
CA HIS A 175 8.08 4.86 5.18
C HIS A 175 6.88 5.46 5.95
N ALA A 176 6.84 5.30 7.27
CA ALA A 176 5.78 5.80 8.12
C ALA A 176 5.75 7.34 8.16
N HIS A 177 4.54 7.88 8.22
CA HIS A 177 4.30 9.23 8.73
C HIS A 177 4.00 9.10 10.22
N ILE A 178 5.04 9.25 11.03
CA ILE A 178 4.96 9.10 12.48
C ILE A 178 4.17 10.27 13.07
N HIS A 179 3.10 9.95 13.80
CA HIS A 179 2.27 10.93 14.50
C HIS A 179 2.41 10.72 16.01
N PHE A 180 2.75 11.77 16.75
CA PHE A 180 2.89 11.65 18.20
C PHE A 180 1.55 11.83 18.89
N SER A 181 1.37 11.14 20.01
CA SER A 181 0.21 11.33 20.88
C SER A 181 0.08 12.81 21.29
N ALA A 182 -1.13 13.36 21.16
CA ALA A 182 -1.43 14.79 21.39
C ALA A 182 -0.63 15.80 20.54
N SER A 183 -0.05 15.37 19.41
CA SER A 183 0.52 16.28 18.41
C SER A 183 -0.57 16.93 17.54
N PRO A 184 -0.30 18.11 16.95
CA PRO A 184 -1.23 18.71 15.99
C PRO A 184 -1.61 17.71 14.88
N GLU A 185 -2.86 17.77 14.39
CA GLU A 185 -3.40 16.79 13.43
C GLU A 185 -2.57 16.63 12.15
N ARG A 186 -1.85 17.67 11.74
CA ARG A 186 -1.04 17.69 10.52
C ARG A 186 0.47 17.76 10.77
N GLU A 187 0.92 17.38 11.96
CA GLU A 187 2.35 17.32 12.30
C GLU A 187 2.83 15.86 12.30
N PHE A 188 3.68 15.53 11.31
CA PHE A 188 4.21 14.17 11.12
C PHE A 188 5.73 14.15 11.05
N TYR A 189 6.33 12.98 11.26
CA TYR A 189 7.77 12.76 11.23
C TYR A 189 8.15 11.53 10.41
N ARG A 190 9.37 11.54 9.89
CA ARG A 190 10.06 10.39 9.30
C ARG A 190 11.12 9.90 10.26
N LEU A 191 11.22 8.58 10.42
CA LEU A 191 12.38 7.97 11.05
C LEU A 191 13.51 7.87 10.02
N VAL A 192 14.64 8.52 10.29
CA VAL A 192 15.78 8.60 9.36
C VAL A 192 17.08 8.19 10.05
N ARG A 193 18.08 7.79 9.27
CA ARG A 193 19.48 7.69 9.73
C ARG A 193 20.17 9.02 9.48
N SER A 194 20.90 9.53 10.47
CA SER A 194 21.57 10.83 10.45
C SER A 194 23.03 10.69 10.84
N THR A 195 23.93 11.45 10.20
CA THR A 195 25.33 11.55 10.62
C THR A 195 25.50 12.36 11.92
N THR A 196 24.51 13.19 12.25
CA THR A 196 24.51 14.04 13.45
C THR A 196 23.67 13.48 14.61
N PRO A 197 24.16 13.60 15.88
CA PRO A 197 23.48 13.09 17.07
C PRO A 197 22.27 13.94 17.51
N PRO A 198 21.40 13.40 18.39
CA PRO A 198 20.34 14.17 19.06
C PRO A 198 20.81 15.52 19.61
N GLY A 199 19.97 16.54 19.49
CA GLY A 199 20.29 17.93 19.85
C GLY A 199 20.99 18.74 18.75
N GLN A 200 21.43 18.11 17.65
CA GLN A 200 21.95 18.81 16.47
C GLN A 200 20.97 18.74 15.28
N LEU A 201 21.15 19.66 14.31
CA LEU A 201 20.42 19.64 13.04
C LEU A 201 20.64 18.30 12.33
N ILE A 202 19.54 17.68 11.90
CA ILE A 202 19.55 16.38 11.23
C ILE A 202 20.25 16.49 9.88
N ASP A 203 21.24 15.63 9.66
CA ASP A 203 21.91 15.44 8.38
C ASP A 203 21.65 14.01 7.89
N GLU A 204 20.54 13.84 7.17
CA GLU A 204 20.05 12.54 6.70
C GLU A 204 21.06 11.84 5.78
N ILE A 205 21.28 10.55 6.03
CA ILE A 205 22.03 9.62 5.18
C ILE A 205 21.09 9.13 4.06
N PRO A 206 21.33 9.50 2.79
CA PRO A 206 20.35 9.36 1.71
C PRO A 206 20.37 7.99 1.03
N THR A 207 20.37 6.90 1.80
CA THR A 207 20.30 5.54 1.21
C THR A 207 19.01 5.31 0.45
N LEU A 208 19.05 4.47 -0.58
CA LEU A 208 17.89 4.20 -1.41
C LEU A 208 16.89 3.28 -0.69
N ARG A 209 17.40 2.18 -0.13
CA ARG A 209 16.67 1.24 0.72
C ARG A 209 17.05 1.46 2.18
N PRO A 210 16.18 1.12 3.14
CA PRO A 210 16.49 1.26 4.55
C PRO A 210 17.60 0.31 5.02
N TYR A 211 17.80 -0.81 4.32
CA TYR A 211 18.84 -1.80 4.66
C TYR A 211 20.16 -1.61 3.89
N ASP A 212 20.26 -0.59 3.02
CA ASP A 212 21.54 -0.27 2.38
C ASP A 212 22.55 0.22 3.43
N ASP A 213 23.84 0.03 3.12
CA ASP A 213 24.95 0.47 3.96
C ASP A 213 24.88 1.98 4.27
N PRO A 214 24.79 2.39 5.54
CA PRO A 214 24.82 3.81 5.93
C PRO A 214 26.22 4.44 5.84
N GLY A 215 27.24 3.67 5.49
CA GLY A 215 28.65 4.07 5.47
C GLY A 215 29.38 3.77 6.78
N SER A 216 30.68 4.05 6.80
CA SER A 216 31.57 3.72 7.92
C SER A 216 31.50 4.69 9.10
N ALA A 217 30.88 5.86 8.92
CA ALA A 217 30.74 6.85 9.98
C ALA A 217 29.67 6.42 11.01
N PRO A 218 29.83 6.78 12.30
CA PRO A 218 28.75 6.66 13.26
C PRO A 218 27.49 7.38 12.77
N PHE A 219 26.33 6.76 12.98
CA PHE A 219 25.04 7.33 12.63
C PHE A 219 24.03 7.14 13.77
N TYR A 220 22.95 7.90 13.69
CA TYR A 220 21.89 7.94 14.69
C TYR A 220 20.52 7.82 14.03
N TYR A 221 19.60 7.12 14.68
CA TYR A 221 18.19 7.15 14.32
C TYR A 221 17.55 8.44 14.84
N ARG A 222 17.00 9.26 13.94
CA ARG A 222 16.47 10.60 14.23
C ARG A 222 15.06 10.78 13.67
N LEU A 223 14.28 11.68 14.26
CA LEU A 223 12.90 11.97 13.86
C LEU A 223 12.84 13.31 13.12
N LEU A 224 12.80 13.25 11.79
CA LEU A 224 12.77 14.41 10.92
C LEU A 224 11.32 14.83 10.62
N LYS A 225 10.96 16.09 10.90
CA LYS A 225 9.63 16.62 10.60
C LYS A 225 9.31 16.48 9.10
N TYR A 226 8.15 15.91 8.79
CA TYR A 226 7.64 15.77 7.43
C TYR A 226 7.08 17.12 6.96
N GLN A 227 7.78 17.73 6.00
CA GLN A 227 7.44 19.05 5.45
C GLN A 227 6.63 19.03 4.15
N PRO A 228 6.74 18.01 3.27
CA PRO A 228 5.93 17.99 2.06
C PRO A 228 4.42 18.02 2.33
N ALA A 229 3.66 18.43 1.31
CA ALA A 229 2.21 18.30 1.36
C ALA A 229 1.82 16.83 1.50
N ILE A 230 0.88 16.56 2.40
CA ILE A 230 0.34 15.21 2.60
C ILE A 230 -0.48 14.81 1.37
N VAL A 231 -0.14 13.67 0.78
CA VAL A 231 -0.88 13.07 -0.33
C VAL A 231 -1.37 11.69 0.07
N ALA A 232 -2.60 11.34 -0.30
CA ALA A 232 -3.23 10.09 0.13
C ALA A 232 -2.41 8.84 -0.27
N LYS A 233 -1.70 8.89 -1.40
CA LYS A 233 -0.96 7.75 -1.94
C LYS A 233 0.18 7.27 -1.04
N ASN A 234 0.88 8.14 -0.30
CA ASN A 234 2.02 7.72 0.52
C ASN A 234 1.85 8.09 2.01
N HIS A 235 0.67 8.58 2.39
CA HIS A 235 0.37 8.92 3.77
C HIS A 235 -0.14 7.69 4.52
N ILE A 236 0.79 7.03 5.22
CA ILE A 236 0.51 5.87 6.07
C ILE A 236 0.92 6.27 7.49
N VAL A 237 -0.07 6.51 8.35
CA VAL A 237 0.15 7.05 9.68
C VAL A 237 0.55 5.94 10.64
N TYR A 238 1.59 6.19 11.43
CA TYR A 238 2.04 5.26 12.46
C TYR A 238 2.18 5.99 13.80
N PRO A 239 1.31 5.73 14.79
CA PRO A 239 1.32 6.50 16.02
C PRO A 239 2.54 6.16 16.90
N PHE A 240 3.19 7.16 17.49
CA PHE A 240 4.21 6.96 18.53
C PHE A 240 3.64 7.43 19.89
N SER A 241 3.77 6.58 20.90
CA SER A 241 3.30 6.82 22.27
C SER A 241 4.18 6.09 23.29
N ASP A 242 3.99 6.41 24.58
CA ASP A 242 4.72 5.72 25.66
C ASP A 242 4.32 4.24 25.76
N GLU A 243 3.04 3.93 25.52
CA GLU A 243 2.52 2.56 25.47
C GLU A 243 3.18 1.76 24.33
N ARG A 244 3.35 2.37 23.15
CA ARG A 244 4.02 1.71 22.04
C ARG A 244 5.50 1.46 22.33
N MET A 245 6.19 2.42 22.94
CA MET A 245 7.57 2.20 23.38
C MET A 245 7.66 1.04 24.39
N ALA A 246 6.73 0.96 25.34
CA ALA A 246 6.65 -0.14 26.30
C ALA A 246 6.41 -1.48 25.58
N ARG A 247 5.52 -1.52 24.59
CA ARG A 247 5.27 -2.71 23.77
C ARG A 247 6.52 -3.18 23.03
N TYR A 248 7.33 -2.28 22.47
CA TYR A 248 8.60 -2.67 21.84
C TYR A 248 9.61 -3.21 22.85
N ARG A 249 9.64 -2.69 24.07
CA ARG A 249 10.47 -3.24 25.15
C ARG A 249 10.01 -4.65 25.48
N GLU A 250 8.70 -4.88 25.60
CA GLU A 250 8.12 -6.19 25.88
C GLU A 250 8.46 -7.20 24.77
N LEU A 251 8.30 -6.82 23.51
CA LEU A 251 8.57 -7.71 22.39
C LEU A 251 10.07 -8.00 22.23
N PHE A 252 10.96 -7.02 22.40
CA PHE A 252 12.35 -7.17 21.96
C PHE A 252 13.41 -7.01 23.05
N LEU A 253 13.15 -6.30 24.15
CA LEU A 253 14.20 -6.04 25.15
C LEU A 253 14.06 -6.91 26.39
N LEU A 254 12.82 -7.20 26.81
CA LEU A 254 12.54 -8.07 27.95
C LEU A 254 12.83 -9.56 27.70
N PRO A 255 12.60 -10.15 26.51
CA PRO A 255 12.87 -11.57 26.31
C PRO A 255 14.35 -11.90 26.49
N ASP A 256 14.63 -13.06 27.05
CA ASP A 256 15.98 -13.52 27.37
C ASP A 256 16.67 -14.09 26.13
N TYR A 257 17.47 -13.26 25.46
CA TYR A 257 18.30 -13.60 24.32
C TYR A 257 19.44 -12.60 24.17
N GLU A 258 20.53 -13.05 23.55
CA GLU A 258 21.75 -12.29 23.35
C GLU A 258 21.98 -11.95 21.87
N VAL A 259 22.72 -10.86 21.64
CA VAL A 259 23.17 -10.45 20.31
C VAL A 259 24.67 -10.23 20.36
N ASP A 260 25.42 -11.30 20.07
CA ASP A 260 26.89 -11.29 20.16
C ASP A 260 27.52 -10.28 19.20
N GLN A 261 27.01 -10.23 17.96
CA GLN A 261 27.51 -9.37 16.91
C GLN A 261 26.37 -8.79 16.09
N LEU A 262 26.59 -7.59 15.55
CA LEU A 262 25.65 -6.98 14.62
C LEU A 262 25.85 -7.55 13.22
N PRO A 263 24.77 -7.85 12.48
CA PRO A 263 24.86 -8.26 11.08
C PRO A 263 25.49 -7.15 10.24
N SER A 264 26.28 -7.53 9.23
CA SER A 264 26.88 -6.59 8.29
C SER A 264 25.83 -5.91 7.40
N TYR A 265 26.27 -4.92 6.63
CA TYR A 265 25.49 -4.30 5.56
C TYR A 265 25.81 -4.89 4.17
N ASP A 266 26.41 -6.07 4.11
CA ASP A 266 26.69 -6.76 2.84
C ASP A 266 25.36 -7.11 2.13
N PRO A 267 25.16 -6.74 0.85
CA PRO A 267 23.96 -7.07 0.08
C PRO A 267 23.54 -8.55 0.13
N GLN A 268 24.49 -9.49 0.22
CA GLN A 268 24.18 -10.92 0.31
C GLN A 268 23.47 -11.32 1.61
N ILE A 269 23.56 -10.47 2.64
CA ILE A 269 22.93 -10.65 3.93
C ILE A 269 21.72 -9.72 4.08
N THR A 270 21.86 -8.42 3.76
CA THR A 270 20.83 -7.39 4.04
C THR A 270 19.53 -7.58 3.30
N THR A 271 19.57 -8.27 2.16
CA THR A 271 18.39 -8.58 1.34
C THR A 271 17.50 -9.67 1.96
N ASN A 272 17.97 -10.34 3.02
CA ASN A 272 17.26 -11.42 3.67
C ASN A 272 17.02 -11.12 5.17
N PRO A 273 15.80 -10.72 5.56
CA PRO A 273 15.49 -10.37 6.94
C PRO A 273 15.65 -11.54 7.92
N PHE A 274 15.46 -12.78 7.45
CA PHE A 274 15.59 -13.96 8.31
C PHE A 274 17.04 -14.22 8.74
N LYS A 275 18.01 -13.79 7.93
CA LYS A 275 19.43 -13.81 8.28
C LYS A 275 19.81 -12.63 9.16
N VAL A 276 19.43 -11.41 8.75
CA VAL A 276 19.79 -10.17 9.46
C VAL A 276 19.26 -10.19 10.89
N PHE A 277 18.01 -10.60 11.06
CA PHE A 277 17.31 -10.54 12.35
C PHE A 277 17.13 -11.92 13.00
N GLY A 278 17.94 -12.91 12.59
CA GLY A 278 17.87 -14.28 13.14
C GLY A 278 18.08 -14.35 14.66
N ALA A 279 18.82 -13.40 15.24
CA ALA A 279 19.00 -13.29 16.69
C ALA A 279 17.77 -12.73 17.43
N LEU A 280 16.86 -12.04 16.73
CA LEU A 280 15.60 -11.56 17.34
C LEU A 280 14.60 -12.72 17.39
N PRO A 281 13.88 -12.91 18.52
CA PRO A 281 12.87 -13.96 18.62
C PRO A 281 11.84 -13.86 17.49
N ALA A 282 11.59 -14.99 16.81
CA ALA A 282 10.66 -15.03 15.66
C ALA A 282 9.23 -14.63 16.08
N GLU A 283 8.78 -15.09 17.25
CA GLU A 283 7.48 -14.71 17.80
C GLU A 283 7.36 -13.19 18.02
N SER A 284 8.40 -12.55 18.55
CA SER A 284 8.41 -11.09 18.76
C SER A 284 8.30 -10.31 17.45
N ARG A 285 9.03 -10.76 16.42
CA ARG A 285 8.94 -10.19 15.07
C ARG A 285 7.55 -10.38 14.46
N TYR A 286 6.96 -11.57 14.61
CA TYR A 286 5.63 -11.81 14.11
C TYR A 286 4.57 -10.96 14.82
N ARG A 287 4.61 -10.90 16.16
CA ARG A 287 3.69 -10.05 16.94
C ARG A 287 3.82 -8.57 16.61
N PHE A 288 5.04 -8.08 16.35
CA PHE A 288 5.24 -6.71 15.87
C PHE A 288 4.51 -6.44 14.56
N LEU A 289 4.55 -7.38 13.60
CA LEU A 289 3.82 -7.25 12.35
C LEU A 289 2.29 -7.35 12.56
N LEU A 290 1.84 -8.24 13.43
CA LEU A 290 0.42 -8.44 13.73
C LEU A 290 -0.20 -7.25 14.48
N ASP A 291 0.52 -6.66 15.44
CA ASP A 291 0.05 -5.56 16.27
C ASP A 291 -0.44 -4.37 15.42
N ASP A 292 0.20 -4.13 14.26
CA ASP A 292 -0.13 -3.08 13.29
C ASP A 292 -0.27 -3.63 11.85
N ALA A 293 -0.88 -4.80 11.65
CA ALA A 293 -0.94 -5.45 10.33
C ALA A 293 -1.48 -4.56 9.21
N TYR A 294 -2.47 -3.70 9.50
CA TYR A 294 -2.99 -2.71 8.56
C TYR A 294 -1.90 -1.80 8.02
N PHE A 295 -0.97 -1.33 8.86
CA PHE A 295 0.13 -0.47 8.43
C PHE A 295 1.01 -1.17 7.39
N PHE A 296 1.36 -2.44 7.62
CA PHE A 296 2.22 -3.21 6.72
C PHE A 296 1.51 -3.59 5.42
N ILE A 297 0.23 -4.00 5.49
CA ILE A 297 -0.56 -4.31 4.31
C ILE A 297 -0.82 -3.03 3.48
N GLU A 298 -1.20 -1.93 4.12
CA GLU A 298 -1.36 -0.64 3.46
C GLU A 298 -0.02 -0.15 2.86
N GLY A 299 1.10 -0.44 3.52
CA GLY A 299 2.48 -0.18 3.06
C GLY A 299 2.72 -0.57 1.61
N PHE A 300 2.33 -1.78 1.21
CA PHE A 300 2.50 -2.20 -0.19
C PHE A 300 1.38 -1.71 -1.12
N ILE A 301 0.12 -1.66 -0.67
CA ILE A 301 -1.01 -1.17 -1.50
C ILE A 301 -0.85 0.31 -1.89
N LYS A 302 -0.35 1.13 -0.95
CA LYS A 302 -0.07 2.55 -1.14
C LYS A 302 1.36 2.83 -1.59
N GLY A 303 2.28 1.88 -1.36
CA GLY A 303 3.69 2.00 -1.71
C GLY A 303 3.97 2.28 -3.19
N PRO A 304 5.22 2.68 -3.51
CA PRO A 304 5.65 2.99 -4.88
C PRO A 304 5.54 1.80 -5.84
N VAL A 305 5.47 0.57 -5.32
CA VAL A 305 5.27 -0.64 -6.11
C VAL A 305 3.89 -0.67 -6.77
N CYS A 306 2.83 -0.27 -6.07
CA CYS A 306 1.45 -0.34 -6.54
C CYS A 306 1.07 0.92 -7.35
N ARG A 307 1.72 1.14 -8.51
CA ARG A 307 1.32 2.20 -9.46
C ARG A 307 0.84 1.59 -10.77
N GLY A 308 -0.44 1.80 -11.08
CA GLY A 308 -1.03 1.36 -12.33
C GLY A 308 -1.32 -0.13 -12.36
N GLN A 309 -1.93 -0.56 -13.46
CA GLN A 309 -2.42 -1.91 -13.68
C GLN A 309 -1.32 -2.97 -13.57
N ILE A 310 -0.15 -2.77 -14.19
CA ILE A 310 0.97 -3.75 -14.16
C ILE A 310 1.30 -4.25 -12.74
N ALA A 311 1.15 -3.40 -11.72
CA ALA A 311 1.39 -3.77 -10.33
C ALA A 311 0.18 -4.30 -9.56
N LEU A 312 -1.05 -3.99 -10.01
CA LEU A 312 -2.30 -4.36 -9.34
C LEU A 312 -2.99 -5.57 -9.97
N ASP A 313 -2.61 -5.91 -11.20
CA ASP A 313 -3.05 -7.07 -11.99
C ASP A 313 -2.37 -8.37 -11.46
N VAL A 314 -2.32 -8.50 -10.14
CA VAL A 314 -1.92 -9.68 -9.36
C VAL A 314 -2.97 -10.06 -8.34
N ILE A 315 -3.83 -9.11 -7.96
CA ILE A 315 -4.80 -9.26 -6.89
C ILE A 315 -6.22 -9.14 -7.43
N GLU A 316 -7.13 -9.82 -6.75
CA GLU A 316 -8.56 -9.66 -6.99
C GLU A 316 -9.04 -8.26 -6.56
N ASP A 317 -10.13 -7.79 -7.16
CA ASP A 317 -10.76 -6.51 -6.78
C ASP A 317 -11.23 -6.49 -5.32
N ARG A 318 -11.49 -7.67 -4.73
CA ARG A 318 -11.76 -7.84 -3.30
C ARG A 318 -11.26 -9.19 -2.79
N PHE A 319 -10.41 -9.15 -1.76
CA PHE A 319 -10.03 -10.33 -1.00
C PHE A 319 -9.85 -9.99 0.48
N TRP A 320 -10.00 -10.99 1.34
CA TRP A 320 -9.74 -10.85 2.78
C TRP A 320 -8.31 -11.28 3.10
N VAL A 321 -7.75 -10.65 4.12
CA VAL A 321 -6.46 -11.00 4.70
C VAL A 321 -6.68 -11.33 6.18
N MET A 322 -6.22 -12.51 6.57
CA MET A 322 -6.21 -13.00 7.95
C MET A 322 -4.83 -13.58 8.24
N PHE A 323 -4.57 -13.91 9.50
CA PHE A 323 -3.25 -14.31 9.95
C PHE A 323 -3.30 -15.60 10.78
N PHE A 324 -2.25 -16.42 10.69
CA PHE A 324 -2.09 -17.55 11.60
C PHE A 324 -1.82 -17.06 13.03
N ASP A 325 -2.37 -17.74 14.03
CA ASP A 325 -2.12 -17.39 15.43
C ASP A 325 -0.66 -17.69 15.83
N PRO A 326 0.09 -16.71 16.37
CA PRO A 326 1.49 -16.89 16.77
C PRO A 326 1.66 -17.89 17.91
N ASN A 327 0.61 -18.19 18.69
CA ASN A 327 0.65 -19.14 19.79
C ASN A 327 0.45 -20.60 19.36
N GLN A 328 0.04 -20.83 18.12
CA GLN A 328 -0.30 -22.17 17.64
C GLN A 328 0.93 -22.91 17.12
N PRO A 329 0.97 -24.24 17.22
CA PRO A 329 2.11 -25.06 16.81
C PRO A 329 2.13 -25.22 15.27
N VAL A 330 2.43 -24.13 14.56
CA VAL A 330 2.67 -24.12 13.12
C VAL A 330 4.18 -24.13 12.88
N ILE A 331 4.66 -24.92 11.91
CA ILE A 331 6.10 -25.00 11.62
C ILE A 331 6.73 -23.63 11.30
N THR A 332 5.93 -22.70 10.76
CA THR A 332 6.36 -21.34 10.43
C THR A 332 6.43 -20.40 11.63
N ASN A 333 6.00 -20.82 12.82
CA ASN A 333 6.27 -20.14 14.10
C ASN A 333 7.57 -20.63 14.77
N ASN A 334 8.19 -21.70 14.24
CA ASN A 334 9.41 -22.29 14.82
C ASN A 334 10.66 -21.55 14.32
N ALA A 335 11.41 -20.93 15.25
CA ALA A 335 12.61 -20.16 14.92
C ALA A 335 13.74 -21.01 14.30
N GLN A 336 13.90 -22.28 14.72
CA GLN A 336 14.88 -23.19 14.13
C GLN A 336 14.54 -23.49 12.67
N PHE A 337 13.29 -23.82 12.39
CA PHE A 337 12.83 -24.06 11.01
C PHE A 337 13.04 -22.83 10.11
N ILE A 338 12.67 -21.64 10.60
CA ILE A 338 12.90 -20.39 9.84
C ILE A 338 14.40 -20.17 9.59
N GLY A 339 15.26 -20.45 10.58
CA GLY A 339 16.70 -20.34 10.45
C GLY A 339 17.27 -21.32 9.42
N GLU A 340 16.83 -22.58 9.45
CA GLU A 340 17.22 -23.62 8.47
C GLU A 340 16.76 -23.26 7.05
N MET A 341 15.60 -22.60 6.91
CA MET A 341 15.03 -22.18 5.64
C MET A 341 15.41 -20.76 5.22
N ALA A 342 16.25 -20.05 5.98
CA ALA A 342 16.55 -18.65 5.73
C ALA A 342 17.09 -18.44 4.30
N ASP A 343 18.00 -19.30 3.83
CA ASP A 343 18.53 -19.25 2.45
C ASP A 343 17.43 -19.41 1.38
N ASP A 344 16.46 -20.28 1.63
CA ASP A 344 15.36 -20.57 0.70
C ASP A 344 14.26 -19.48 0.71
N LEU A 345 14.21 -18.67 1.76
CA LEU A 345 13.29 -17.54 1.95
C LEU A 345 13.79 -16.22 1.34
N GLN A 346 14.91 -16.24 0.62
CA GLN A 346 15.44 -15.04 -0.01
C GLN A 346 14.46 -14.46 -1.05
N VAL A 347 14.27 -13.14 -1.01
CA VAL A 347 13.46 -12.41 -1.98
C VAL A 347 14.34 -11.79 -3.08
N PRO A 348 13.81 -11.56 -4.29
CA PRO A 348 14.49 -10.77 -5.30
C PRO A 348 14.81 -9.37 -4.76
N ALA A 349 16.09 -9.07 -4.71
CA ALA A 349 16.60 -7.74 -4.43
C ALA A 349 17.63 -7.41 -5.50
N GLU A 350 17.74 -6.12 -5.81
CA GLU A 350 18.66 -5.65 -6.85
C GLU A 350 20.11 -5.72 -6.35
N ASP A 351 20.70 -6.91 -6.45
CA ASP A 351 22.10 -7.18 -6.16
C ASP A 351 22.94 -6.68 -7.34
N GLY A 352 23.23 -5.39 -7.36
CA GLY A 352 24.36 -4.84 -8.12
C GLY A 352 24.48 -5.27 -9.59
N GLY A 353 23.57 -4.80 -10.44
CA GLY A 353 23.88 -4.45 -11.84
C GLY A 353 23.85 -5.58 -12.87
N GLY A 354 22.67 -5.89 -13.40
CA GLY A 354 22.52 -6.44 -14.75
C GLY A 354 21.21 -7.19 -15.01
N ASN A 355 20.94 -7.47 -16.30
CA ASN A 355 19.81 -8.27 -16.79
C ASN A 355 19.76 -9.73 -16.25
N PHE A 356 20.70 -10.12 -15.36
CA PHE A 356 20.81 -11.44 -14.75
C PHE A 356 19.78 -11.70 -13.64
N GLU A 357 19.14 -10.67 -13.10
CA GLU A 357 18.09 -10.82 -12.07
C GLU A 357 16.91 -11.63 -12.57
N LEU A 358 16.47 -11.41 -13.82
CA LEU A 358 15.37 -12.16 -14.40
C LEU A 358 15.72 -13.65 -14.46
N PHE A 359 16.95 -13.99 -14.86
CA PHE A 359 17.42 -15.38 -14.86
C PHE A 359 17.46 -16.00 -13.46
N ARG A 360 17.88 -15.26 -12.43
CA ARG A 360 17.93 -15.73 -11.03
C ARG A 360 16.55 -16.06 -10.46
N ILE A 361 15.46 -15.42 -10.92
CA ILE A 361 14.09 -15.82 -10.58
C ILE A 361 13.84 -17.27 -10.94
N TRP A 362 14.16 -17.62 -12.20
CA TRP A 362 13.90 -18.93 -12.77
C TRP A 362 14.87 -20.02 -12.27
N THR A 363 16.00 -19.63 -11.67
CA THR A 363 17.00 -20.58 -11.16
C THR A 363 17.05 -20.65 -9.64
N ASP A 364 17.35 -19.55 -8.94
CA ASP A 364 17.76 -19.58 -7.54
C ASP A 364 16.56 -19.37 -6.63
N TYR A 365 15.79 -18.30 -6.88
CA TYR A 365 14.62 -17.95 -6.09
C TYR A 365 13.51 -19.00 -6.23
N TRP A 366 13.25 -19.49 -7.44
CA TRP A 366 12.30 -20.57 -7.65
C TRP A 366 12.69 -21.87 -6.95
N LYS A 367 13.96 -22.29 -7.05
CA LYS A 367 14.42 -23.51 -6.38
C LYS A 367 14.34 -23.38 -4.86
N GLY A 368 14.67 -22.20 -4.32
CA GLY A 368 14.51 -21.88 -2.89
C GLY A 368 13.05 -21.97 -2.46
N GLN A 369 12.15 -21.22 -3.13
CA GLN A 369 10.71 -21.25 -2.86
C GLN A 369 10.15 -22.67 -2.95
N ARG A 370 10.56 -23.45 -3.96
CA ARG A 370 10.13 -24.83 -4.11
C ARG A 370 10.58 -25.71 -2.94
N ARG A 371 11.86 -25.64 -2.52
CA ARG A 371 12.37 -26.40 -1.36
C ARG A 371 11.65 -26.00 -0.07
N TYR A 372 11.47 -24.70 0.15
CA TYR A 372 10.71 -24.19 1.29
C TYR A 372 9.28 -24.75 1.31
N MET A 373 8.59 -24.72 0.16
CA MET A 373 7.24 -25.27 0.04
C MET A 373 7.22 -26.79 0.22
N GLU A 374 8.17 -27.54 -0.33
CA GLU A 374 8.30 -28.99 -0.12
C GLU A 374 8.45 -29.31 1.38
N SER A 375 9.27 -28.56 2.12
CA SER A 375 9.44 -28.71 3.57
C SER A 375 8.17 -28.37 4.35
N LYS A 376 7.50 -27.25 4.03
CA LYS A 376 6.21 -26.85 4.64
C LYS A 376 5.14 -27.92 4.40
N GLN A 377 5.08 -28.46 3.18
CA GLN A 377 4.13 -29.52 2.83
C GLN A 377 4.46 -30.87 3.47
N ALA A 378 5.74 -31.21 3.63
CA ALA A 378 6.14 -32.41 4.35
C ALA A 378 5.66 -32.35 5.80
N TRP A 379 5.84 -31.22 6.47
CA TRP A 379 5.26 -30.99 7.80
C TRP A 379 3.73 -31.01 7.77
N PHE A 380 3.10 -30.35 6.81
CA PHE A 380 1.63 -30.33 6.67
C PHE A 380 1.05 -31.76 6.56
N LYS A 381 1.73 -32.69 5.91
CA LYS A 381 1.31 -34.10 5.84
C LYS A 381 1.39 -34.86 7.16
N THR A 382 2.12 -34.32 8.14
CA THR A 382 2.24 -34.91 9.48
C THR A 382 1.22 -34.34 10.46
N ILE A 383 0.53 -33.26 10.10
CA ILE A 383 -0.51 -32.71 10.97
C ILE A 383 -1.70 -33.67 11.00
N GLY A 384 -2.26 -33.88 12.18
CA GLY A 384 -3.50 -34.62 12.32
C GLY A 384 -4.66 -33.87 11.67
N THR A 385 -5.77 -34.58 11.47
CA THR A 385 -7.01 -33.95 11.06
C THR A 385 -7.68 -33.25 12.24
N HIS A 386 -8.13 -32.02 12.05
CA HIS A 386 -8.82 -31.21 13.05
C HIS A 386 -10.31 -31.07 12.73
N GLU A 387 -11.16 -30.99 13.75
CA GLU A 387 -12.54 -30.55 13.56
C GLU A 387 -12.57 -29.06 13.19
N LEU A 388 -13.52 -28.65 12.35
CA LEU A 388 -13.64 -27.27 11.85
C LEU A 388 -13.61 -26.22 12.97
N GLY A 389 -14.26 -26.50 14.11
CA GLY A 389 -14.21 -25.62 15.28
C GLY A 389 -12.81 -25.44 15.85
N GLN A 390 -12.03 -26.52 15.97
CA GLN A 390 -10.65 -26.50 16.47
C GLN A 390 -9.70 -25.86 15.47
N ALA A 391 -9.94 -26.05 14.17
CA ALA A 391 -9.14 -25.42 13.13
C ALA A 391 -9.17 -23.88 13.26
N MET A 392 -10.27 -23.28 13.73
CA MET A 392 -10.36 -21.82 13.93
C MET A 392 -9.39 -21.28 14.98
N ASP A 393 -8.87 -22.12 15.88
CA ASP A 393 -7.87 -21.71 16.87
C ASP A 393 -6.52 -21.36 16.20
N TYR A 394 -6.28 -21.86 14.97
CA TYR A 394 -5.13 -21.49 14.14
C TYR A 394 -5.25 -20.10 13.50
N ILE A 395 -6.42 -19.46 13.56
CA ILE A 395 -6.62 -18.09 13.08
C ILE A 395 -6.46 -17.12 14.25
N TRP A 396 -5.56 -16.16 14.06
CA TRP A 396 -5.35 -15.09 15.02
C TRP A 396 -6.58 -14.19 15.10
N ASP A 397 -7.13 -14.02 16.29
CA ASP A 397 -8.33 -13.21 16.54
C ASP A 397 -8.03 -11.82 17.12
N GLY A 398 -6.76 -11.41 17.15
CA GLY A 398 -6.37 -10.12 17.73
C GLY A 398 -6.60 -10.02 19.24
N GLY A 399 -6.67 -11.14 19.95
CA GLY A 399 -7.08 -11.16 21.36
C GLY A 399 -8.53 -10.68 21.56
N GLY A 400 -9.35 -10.76 20.51
CA GLY A 400 -10.73 -10.29 20.49
C GLY A 400 -10.92 -8.78 20.49
N ILE A 401 -9.85 -7.98 20.41
CA ILE A 401 -9.93 -6.51 20.45
C ILE A 401 -9.09 -5.80 19.39
N ASN A 402 -8.02 -6.43 18.87
CA ASN A 402 -7.15 -5.79 17.89
C ASN A 402 -7.77 -5.91 16.49
N PRO A 403 -8.18 -4.78 15.85
CA PRO A 403 -8.84 -4.82 14.55
C PRO A 403 -7.92 -5.27 13.41
N ASN A 404 -6.59 -5.33 13.64
CA ASN A 404 -5.61 -5.86 12.68
C ASN A 404 -5.76 -7.36 12.41
N ALA A 405 -6.57 -8.09 13.18
CA ALA A 405 -6.80 -9.53 13.01
C ALA A 405 -7.38 -9.92 11.65
N ALA A 406 -8.11 -8.99 11.01
CA ALA A 406 -8.70 -9.20 9.71
C ALA A 406 -8.75 -7.89 8.93
N LEU A 407 -8.41 -7.96 7.66
CA LEU A 407 -8.41 -6.83 6.74
C LEU A 407 -9.09 -7.21 5.44
N THR A 408 -9.60 -6.20 4.73
CA THR A 408 -10.09 -6.34 3.36
C THR A 408 -9.27 -5.43 2.47
N VAL A 409 -8.75 -5.98 1.38
CA VAL A 409 -8.07 -5.20 0.34
C VAL A 409 -9.06 -5.04 -0.81
N PHE A 410 -9.21 -3.79 -1.25
CA PHE A 410 -9.93 -3.44 -2.47
C PHE A 410 -8.95 -2.95 -3.53
N ARG A 411 -9.16 -3.40 -4.77
CA ARG A 411 -8.51 -2.83 -5.93
C ARG A 411 -9.55 -2.10 -6.77
N HIS A 412 -9.17 -0.90 -7.18
CA HIS A 412 -9.98 0.09 -7.90
C HIS A 412 -9.33 0.33 -9.26
N PHE A 413 -9.23 -0.72 -10.07
CA PHE A 413 -8.52 -0.73 -11.36
C PHE A 413 -7.01 -0.41 -11.25
N ASP A 414 -6.62 0.87 -11.19
CA ASP A 414 -5.23 1.34 -11.15
C ASP A 414 -4.79 1.90 -9.79
N SER A 415 -5.66 1.79 -8.79
CA SER A 415 -5.38 2.11 -7.39
C SER A 415 -5.93 1.03 -6.45
N GLY A 416 -5.63 1.11 -5.16
CA GLY A 416 -6.15 0.18 -4.17
C GLY A 416 -6.28 0.81 -2.80
N SER A 417 -7.00 0.15 -1.91
CA SER A 417 -7.20 0.58 -0.53
C SER A 417 -7.38 -0.61 0.40
N VAL A 418 -7.23 -0.37 1.70
CA VAL A 418 -7.30 -1.39 2.75
C VAL A 418 -8.31 -0.92 3.78
N ALA A 419 -9.16 -1.83 4.23
CA ALA A 419 -10.13 -1.59 5.28
C ALA A 419 -9.96 -2.61 6.41
N TYR A 420 -10.25 -2.18 7.64
CA TYR A 420 -10.32 -3.10 8.79
C TYR A 420 -11.56 -4.01 8.70
N GLY A 421 -11.38 -5.27 9.07
CA GLY A 421 -12.41 -6.29 9.12
C GLY A 421 -12.65 -7.00 7.79
N LEU A 422 -13.58 -7.96 7.84
CA LEU A 422 -14.07 -8.68 6.68
C LEU A 422 -15.20 -7.85 6.07
N VAL A 423 -14.91 -6.99 5.10
CA VAL A 423 -15.84 -6.06 4.43
C VAL A 423 -16.29 -6.64 3.06
N GLY A 424 -17.48 -6.27 2.60
CA GLY A 424 -18.13 -6.76 1.39
C GLY A 424 -18.78 -8.13 1.55
N ASP A 425 -19.18 -8.77 0.47
CA ASP A 425 -19.59 -10.19 0.50
C ASP A 425 -18.40 -11.14 0.65
N ASN A 426 -18.67 -12.44 0.78
CA ASN A 426 -17.62 -13.46 0.73
C ASN A 426 -16.78 -13.26 -0.56
N PRO A 427 -15.47 -13.05 -0.47
CA PRO A 427 -14.61 -12.91 -1.65
C PRO A 427 -14.40 -14.28 -2.32
N GLU A 428 -13.89 -14.25 -3.54
CA GLU A 428 -13.50 -15.48 -4.25
C GLU A 428 -12.29 -16.15 -3.57
N THR A 429 -11.32 -15.34 -3.14
CA THR A 429 -10.09 -15.79 -2.48
C THR A 429 -9.90 -15.09 -1.14
N THR A 430 -9.05 -15.68 -0.30
CA THR A 430 -8.66 -15.12 0.99
C THR A 430 -7.24 -15.53 1.29
N TRP A 431 -6.44 -14.61 1.80
CA TRP A 431 -5.06 -14.88 2.18
C TRP A 431 -5.00 -15.13 3.68
N ILE A 432 -4.41 -16.27 4.06
CA ILE A 432 -4.03 -16.54 5.45
C ILE A 432 -2.51 -16.46 5.51
N ILE A 433 -2.02 -15.42 6.17
CA ILE A 433 -0.60 -15.06 6.17
C ILE A 433 0.06 -15.56 7.45
N ASP A 434 1.19 -16.25 7.30
CA ASP A 434 2.10 -16.60 8.40
C ASP A 434 3.29 -15.64 8.48
N TYR A 435 4.15 -15.82 9.49
CA TYR A 435 5.29 -14.93 9.71
C TYR A 435 6.24 -14.82 8.50
N PRO A 436 6.78 -15.92 7.93
CA PRO A 436 7.68 -15.82 6.79
C PRO A 436 7.04 -15.21 5.55
N LEU A 437 5.76 -15.46 5.30
CA LEU A 437 5.04 -14.82 4.20
C LEU A 437 4.91 -13.30 4.44
N PHE A 438 4.52 -12.88 5.65
CA PHE A 438 4.31 -11.47 5.96
C PHE A 438 5.61 -10.65 5.81
N GLU A 439 6.71 -11.14 6.40
CA GLU A 439 8.00 -10.45 6.34
C GLU A 439 8.52 -10.36 4.88
N ARG A 440 8.35 -11.41 4.06
CA ARG A 440 8.75 -11.39 2.64
C ARG A 440 7.93 -10.41 1.81
N ILE A 441 6.62 -10.30 2.04
CA ILE A 441 5.78 -9.31 1.37
C ILE A 441 6.31 -7.89 1.66
N HIS A 442 6.61 -7.58 2.93
CA HIS A 442 7.16 -6.27 3.32
C HIS A 442 8.52 -6.00 2.64
N TYR A 443 9.45 -6.96 2.68
CA TYR A 443 10.78 -6.76 2.09
C TYR A 443 10.75 -6.66 0.57
N LEU A 444 9.90 -7.44 -0.10
CA LEU A 444 9.76 -7.41 -1.54
C LEU A 444 9.15 -6.10 -2.04
N LEU A 445 8.05 -5.67 -1.40
CA LEU A 445 7.16 -4.64 -1.93
C LEU A 445 7.38 -3.25 -1.33
N VAL A 446 7.98 -3.19 -0.13
CA VAL A 446 8.15 -1.93 0.62
C VAL A 446 9.63 -1.62 0.83
N ALA A 447 10.35 -2.44 1.60
CA ALA A 447 11.73 -2.13 1.97
C ALA A 447 12.69 -2.24 0.77
N GLY A 448 12.54 -3.26 -0.07
CA GLY A 448 13.46 -3.56 -1.17
C GLY A 448 13.06 -2.98 -2.52
N PHE A 449 11.81 -2.53 -2.68
CA PHE A 449 11.32 -2.05 -3.97
C PHE A 449 11.99 -0.75 -4.41
N ASN A 450 12.70 -0.80 -5.53
CA ASN A 450 13.36 0.36 -6.12
C ASN A 450 12.59 0.91 -7.33
N VAL A 451 11.90 2.04 -7.14
CA VAL A 451 11.20 2.74 -8.23
C VAL A 451 12.16 3.33 -9.28
N TYR A 452 13.41 3.62 -8.89
CA TYR A 452 14.46 4.10 -9.79
C TYR A 452 15.22 2.95 -10.48
N GLY A 453 14.89 1.70 -10.13
CA GLY A 453 15.51 0.50 -10.66
C GLY A 453 15.12 0.25 -12.12
N ASN A 454 15.80 -0.71 -12.72
CA ASN A 454 15.57 -1.13 -14.09
C ASN A 454 14.27 -1.97 -14.25
N LEU A 455 13.99 -2.41 -15.47
CA LEU A 455 12.87 -3.30 -15.77
C LEU A 455 13.00 -4.68 -15.14
N SER A 456 14.22 -5.26 -15.04
CA SER A 456 14.40 -6.61 -14.47
C SER A 456 13.97 -6.69 -13.01
N HIS A 457 14.32 -5.68 -12.21
CA HIS A 457 13.91 -5.57 -10.80
C HIS A 457 12.39 -5.53 -10.67
N ARG A 458 11.72 -4.67 -11.46
CA ARG A 458 10.25 -4.53 -11.39
C ARG A 458 9.54 -5.80 -11.84
N MET A 459 10.04 -6.45 -12.88
CA MET A 459 9.52 -7.72 -13.37
C MET A 459 9.74 -8.84 -12.35
N SER A 460 10.91 -8.89 -11.70
CA SER A 460 11.24 -9.91 -10.71
C SER A 460 10.38 -9.80 -9.46
N THR A 461 10.18 -8.59 -8.96
CA THR A 461 9.23 -8.30 -7.89
C THR A 461 7.83 -8.77 -8.25
N ARG A 462 7.36 -8.45 -9.46
CA ARG A 462 6.01 -8.80 -9.93
C ARG A 462 5.80 -10.32 -10.08
N ILE A 463 6.78 -11.06 -10.57
CA ILE A 463 6.70 -12.54 -10.67
C ILE A 463 6.74 -13.17 -9.27
N TYR A 464 7.65 -12.72 -8.40
CA TYR A 464 7.78 -13.30 -7.07
C TYR A 464 6.57 -12.99 -6.19
N MET A 465 5.89 -11.85 -6.41
CA MET A 465 4.61 -11.55 -5.78
C MET A 465 3.57 -12.65 -6.06
N ASP A 466 3.46 -13.17 -7.30
CA ASP A 466 2.52 -14.25 -7.59
C ASP A 466 2.76 -15.47 -6.70
N PHE A 467 4.02 -15.80 -6.38
CA PHE A 467 4.34 -16.89 -5.46
C PHE A 467 3.85 -16.62 -4.04
N LEU A 468 4.03 -15.39 -3.55
CA LEU A 468 3.58 -14.98 -2.22
C LEU A 468 2.05 -14.97 -2.12
N ARG A 469 1.36 -14.50 -3.17
CA ARG A 469 -0.10 -14.60 -3.27
C ARG A 469 -0.57 -16.05 -3.22
N MET A 470 -0.02 -16.90 -4.09
CA MET A 470 -0.35 -18.32 -4.15
C MET A 470 -0.18 -18.98 -2.78
N GLU A 471 0.89 -18.66 -2.05
CA GLU A 471 1.13 -19.20 -0.72
C GLU A 471 0.07 -18.80 0.31
N GLY A 472 -0.41 -17.54 0.27
CA GLY A 472 -1.50 -17.05 1.11
C GLY A 472 -2.84 -17.70 0.79
N GLU A 473 -3.13 -17.90 -0.50
CA GLU A 473 -4.35 -18.56 -0.99
C GLU A 473 -4.36 -20.08 -0.70
N ASP A 474 -3.23 -20.75 -0.89
CA ASP A 474 -3.04 -22.16 -0.56
C ASP A 474 -3.22 -22.39 0.96
N SER A 475 -2.78 -21.45 1.79
CA SER A 475 -2.99 -21.49 3.23
C SER A 475 -4.48 -21.41 3.60
N PHE A 476 -5.31 -20.69 2.84
CA PHE A 476 -6.76 -20.71 2.98
C PHE A 476 -7.37 -22.05 2.52
N LEU A 477 -6.93 -22.58 1.38
CA LEU A 477 -7.38 -23.89 0.89
C LEU A 477 -7.11 -25.02 1.89
N ALA A 478 -6.03 -24.92 2.68
CA ALA A 478 -5.70 -25.88 3.72
C ALA A 478 -6.78 -26.02 4.82
N PHE A 479 -7.70 -25.06 4.95
CA PHE A 479 -8.84 -25.17 5.86
C PHE A 479 -10.05 -25.88 5.26
N LEU A 480 -10.13 -26.00 3.93
CA LEU A 480 -11.24 -26.66 3.23
C LEU A 480 -11.05 -28.18 3.16
N PRO A 481 -12.13 -28.96 2.92
CA PRO A 481 -12.01 -30.40 2.73
C PRO A 481 -11.11 -30.75 1.55
N ALA A 482 -10.24 -31.75 1.69
CA ALA A 482 -9.29 -32.14 0.64
C ALA A 482 -9.99 -32.45 -0.69
N SER A 483 -11.19 -33.03 -0.65
CA SER A 483 -12.01 -33.35 -1.81
C SER A 483 -12.45 -32.15 -2.66
N LYS A 484 -12.43 -30.92 -2.11
CA LYS A 484 -12.90 -29.70 -2.79
C LYS A 484 -11.76 -28.77 -3.21
N ARG A 485 -10.59 -28.83 -2.55
CA ARG A 485 -9.49 -27.87 -2.75
C ARG A 485 -9.05 -27.74 -4.20
N LYS A 486 -8.83 -28.86 -4.89
CA LYS A 486 -8.38 -28.82 -6.29
C LYS A 486 -9.42 -28.16 -7.19
N ALA A 487 -10.69 -28.52 -7.06
CA ALA A 487 -11.75 -27.93 -7.87
C ALA A 487 -11.84 -26.41 -7.65
N ILE A 488 -11.77 -25.94 -6.40
CA ILE A 488 -11.78 -24.52 -6.05
C ILE A 488 -10.53 -23.82 -6.58
N ARG A 489 -9.34 -24.36 -6.30
CA ARG A 489 -8.06 -23.82 -6.76
C ARG A 489 -8.04 -23.68 -8.29
N ASP A 490 -8.42 -24.73 -9.00
CA ASP A 490 -8.43 -24.73 -10.48
C ASP A 490 -9.33 -23.61 -11.04
N THR A 491 -10.37 -23.16 -10.32
CA THR A 491 -11.17 -22.00 -10.76
C THR A 491 -10.42 -20.68 -10.69
N TRP A 492 -9.51 -20.52 -9.73
CA TRP A 492 -8.72 -19.30 -9.56
C TRP A 492 -7.60 -19.19 -10.60
N TYR A 493 -7.09 -20.30 -11.13
CA TYR A 493 -5.92 -20.36 -12.01
C TYR A 493 -6.25 -20.70 -13.48
N MET A 494 -7.47 -20.39 -13.95
CA MET A 494 -7.85 -20.57 -15.36
C MET A 494 -7.23 -19.50 -16.30
N GLY A 495 -7.24 -19.76 -17.61
CA GLY A 495 -6.85 -18.77 -18.62
C GLY A 495 -5.36 -18.43 -18.60
N GLN A 496 -4.97 -17.15 -18.66
CA GLN A 496 -3.56 -16.76 -18.66
C GLN A 496 -2.86 -16.97 -17.30
N ARG A 497 -3.61 -17.24 -16.22
CA ARG A 497 -3.07 -17.74 -14.94
C ARG A 497 -2.50 -19.16 -15.06
N ALA A 498 -3.01 -19.96 -16.00
CA ALA A 498 -2.50 -21.31 -16.26
C ALA A 498 -1.05 -21.29 -16.75
N THR A 499 -0.61 -20.23 -17.44
CA THR A 499 0.78 -20.12 -17.92
C THR A 499 1.76 -19.99 -16.76
N VAL A 500 1.40 -19.28 -15.68
CA VAL A 500 2.22 -19.22 -14.45
C VAL A 500 2.21 -20.60 -13.77
N GLU A 501 1.08 -21.30 -13.69
CA GLU A 501 1.01 -22.65 -13.13
C GLU A 501 1.82 -23.69 -13.95
N GLU A 502 1.76 -23.63 -15.28
CA GLU A 502 2.53 -24.48 -16.20
C GLU A 502 4.04 -24.19 -16.11
N LEU A 503 4.41 -22.92 -15.92
CA LEU A 503 5.79 -22.50 -15.72
C LEU A 503 6.31 -22.84 -14.31
N PHE A 504 5.40 -22.99 -13.33
CA PHE A 504 5.70 -23.11 -11.91
C PHE A 504 4.81 -24.16 -11.23
N SER A 505 5.05 -25.44 -11.51
CA SER A 505 4.35 -26.55 -10.85
C SER A 505 4.85 -26.73 -9.41
N ALA A 506 4.30 -25.97 -8.46
CA ALA A 506 4.46 -26.28 -7.04
C ALA A 506 3.94 -27.70 -6.76
N PRO A 507 4.53 -28.46 -5.82
CA PRO A 507 4.03 -29.80 -5.52
C PRO A 507 2.58 -29.71 -5.03
N GLN A 508 1.66 -30.41 -5.68
CA GLN A 508 0.22 -30.38 -5.36
C GLN A 508 -0.22 -31.54 -4.46
N ALA A 509 0.71 -32.40 -4.03
CA ALA A 509 0.40 -33.60 -3.26
C ALA A 509 -0.28 -33.30 -1.91
N TRP A 510 -0.07 -32.11 -1.35
CA TRP A 510 -0.71 -31.67 -0.10
C TRP A 510 -2.21 -31.38 -0.27
N LEU A 511 -2.70 -31.11 -1.48
CA LEU A 511 -4.13 -30.86 -1.74
C LEU A 511 -5.00 -32.07 -1.35
N SER A 512 -4.42 -33.27 -1.37
CA SER A 512 -5.09 -34.52 -1.00
C SER A 512 -4.93 -34.90 0.49
N THR A 513 -4.24 -34.09 1.29
CA THR A 513 -4.06 -34.33 2.72
C THR A 513 -5.22 -33.74 3.51
N GLU A 514 -6.01 -34.58 4.19
CA GLU A 514 -7.16 -34.12 4.98
C GLU A 514 -6.72 -33.51 6.31
N SER A 515 -6.87 -32.19 6.43
CA SER A 515 -6.46 -31.42 7.62
C SER A 515 -7.65 -30.87 8.43
N VAL A 516 -8.81 -30.69 7.80
CA VAL A 516 -10.01 -30.15 8.47
C VAL A 516 -11.26 -30.91 8.03
N VAL A 517 -12.03 -31.40 9.01
CA VAL A 517 -13.32 -32.11 8.82
C VAL A 517 -14.42 -31.46 9.66
N GLY A 518 -15.64 -31.98 9.59
CA GLY A 518 -16.76 -31.50 10.40
C GLY A 518 -17.65 -30.47 9.72
N TYR A 519 -17.49 -30.26 8.42
CA TYR A 519 -18.40 -29.46 7.58
C TYR A 519 -19.79 -30.09 7.50
N GLN A 520 -20.84 -29.27 7.57
CA GLN A 520 -22.23 -29.69 7.63
C GLN A 520 -23.03 -29.33 6.38
N THR A 521 -22.47 -28.51 5.49
CA THR A 521 -23.14 -28.01 4.28
C THR A 521 -22.50 -28.54 3.00
N ASP A 522 -23.26 -28.47 1.89
CA ASP A 522 -22.75 -28.79 0.56
C ASP A 522 -21.83 -27.69 -0.03
N ASP A 523 -21.74 -26.54 0.65
CA ASP A 523 -20.89 -25.39 0.32
C ASP A 523 -19.89 -25.11 1.47
N PRO A 524 -18.83 -25.94 1.59
CA PRO A 524 -17.88 -25.83 2.70
C PRO A 524 -17.11 -24.51 2.67
N GLN A 525 -16.96 -23.86 1.51
CA GLN A 525 -16.29 -22.56 1.44
C GLN A 525 -17.14 -21.49 2.12
N ARG A 526 -18.45 -21.45 1.85
CA ARG A 526 -19.35 -20.53 2.53
C ARG A 526 -19.44 -20.80 4.03
N GLU A 527 -19.48 -22.07 4.44
CA GLU A 527 -19.48 -22.47 5.85
C GLU A 527 -18.18 -22.03 6.55
N LEU A 528 -17.02 -22.26 5.94
CA LEU A 528 -15.73 -21.79 6.46
C LEU A 528 -15.73 -20.27 6.67
N TYR A 529 -16.27 -19.50 5.72
CA TYR A 529 -16.40 -18.05 5.90
C TYR A 529 -17.32 -17.65 7.07
N GLN A 530 -18.36 -18.44 7.38
CA GLN A 530 -19.18 -18.21 8.57
C GLN A 530 -18.38 -18.45 9.84
N HIS A 531 -17.57 -19.50 9.88
CA HIS A 531 -16.67 -19.78 11.01
C HIS A 531 -15.62 -18.68 11.21
N PHE A 532 -14.98 -18.18 10.14
CA PHE A 532 -14.05 -17.05 10.24
C PHE A 532 -14.74 -15.79 10.78
N LYS A 533 -15.91 -15.44 10.27
CA LYS A 533 -16.69 -14.30 10.79
C LYS A 533 -17.01 -14.46 12.27
N SER A 534 -17.41 -15.66 12.69
CA SER A 534 -17.68 -15.95 14.10
C SER A 534 -16.43 -15.82 14.96
N ARG A 535 -15.29 -16.38 14.52
CA ARG A 535 -14.00 -16.31 15.21
C ARG A 535 -13.53 -14.87 15.40
N LEU A 536 -13.73 -14.04 14.39
CA LEU A 536 -13.21 -12.67 14.32
C LEU A 536 -14.20 -11.60 14.81
N THR A 537 -15.37 -11.99 15.33
CA THR A 537 -16.44 -11.03 15.69
C THR A 537 -15.98 -10.01 16.74
N GLY A 538 -15.15 -10.38 17.72
CA GLY A 538 -14.65 -9.46 18.74
C GLY A 538 -13.71 -8.38 18.19
N ALA A 539 -12.75 -8.78 17.35
CA ALA A 539 -11.78 -7.87 16.73
C ALA A 539 -12.38 -7.01 15.61
N THR A 540 -13.41 -7.52 14.92
CA THR A 540 -14.05 -6.84 13.78
C THR A 540 -15.30 -6.08 14.23
N GLN A 541 -15.12 -5.07 15.09
CA GLN A 541 -16.23 -4.25 15.60
C GLN A 541 -16.99 -3.49 14.48
N ARG A 542 -16.35 -3.29 13.32
CA ARG A 542 -17.03 -2.86 12.08
C ARG A 542 -17.59 -4.09 11.36
N ALA A 543 -18.61 -4.71 11.94
CA ALA A 543 -19.40 -5.70 11.24
C ALA A 543 -20.09 -5.01 10.06
N ASP A 544 -19.64 -5.31 8.84
CA ASP A 544 -20.26 -4.85 7.62
C ASP A 544 -21.67 -5.45 7.49
N THR A 545 -22.62 -4.72 8.05
CA THR A 545 -24.03 -5.07 7.99
C THR A 545 -24.61 -4.73 6.63
N LEU A 546 -24.17 -3.64 5.99
CA LEU A 546 -24.76 -3.15 4.74
C LEU A 546 -24.71 -4.18 3.62
N ASN A 547 -23.60 -4.90 3.46
CA ASN A 547 -23.44 -5.83 2.34
C ASN A 547 -24.03 -7.22 2.62
N ARG A 548 -24.31 -7.56 3.89
CA ARG A 548 -24.62 -8.94 4.31
C ARG A 548 -25.94 -9.11 5.04
N CYS A 549 -26.75 -8.06 5.14
CA CYS A 549 -28.09 -8.20 5.70
C CYS A 549 -28.92 -9.17 4.87
N GLY A 550 -29.59 -10.09 5.56
CA GLY A 550 -30.72 -10.84 5.00
C GLY A 550 -31.87 -9.91 4.58
N PRO A 551 -33.09 -10.41 4.33
CA PRO A 551 -34.19 -9.62 3.73
C PRO A 551 -34.42 -8.28 4.46
N LEU A 552 -34.08 -7.17 3.78
CA LEU A 552 -34.28 -5.71 3.98
C LEU A 552 -34.53 -5.08 5.39
N ASN A 553 -34.55 -5.83 6.49
CA ASN A 553 -35.02 -5.38 7.81
C ASN A 553 -34.21 -5.93 9.01
N SER A 554 -33.19 -6.77 8.81
CA SER A 554 -32.53 -7.46 9.93
C SER A 554 -31.30 -6.75 10.51
N CYS A 555 -30.75 -5.73 9.85
CA CYS A 555 -29.66 -4.93 10.42
C CYS A 555 -30.03 -3.45 10.35
N THR A 556 -30.29 -2.86 11.51
CA THR A 556 -30.71 -1.45 11.59
C THR A 556 -29.84 -0.68 12.57
N SER A 557 -29.38 0.49 12.13
CA SER A 557 -28.96 1.61 12.98
C SER A 557 -30.13 2.13 13.82
N SER A 558 -29.88 2.92 14.86
CA SER A 558 -30.93 3.43 15.77
C SER A 558 -31.79 4.53 15.15
N GLU A 559 -31.27 5.33 14.22
CA GLU A 559 -31.91 6.56 13.71
C GLU A 559 -32.66 6.36 12.37
N GLN A 560 -33.86 6.96 12.23
CA GLN A 560 -34.75 6.76 11.07
C GLN A 560 -34.16 7.24 9.73
N THR A 561 -33.45 8.38 9.73
CA THR A 561 -32.78 8.92 8.53
C THR A 561 -31.69 7.98 8.02
N GLN A 562 -30.83 7.52 8.94
CA GLN A 562 -29.79 6.53 8.62
C GLN A 562 -30.40 5.21 8.17
N LYS A 563 -31.52 4.77 8.75
CA LYS A 563 -32.24 3.56 8.30
C LYS A 563 -32.72 3.68 6.85
N ARG A 564 -33.30 4.81 6.46
CA ARG A 564 -33.80 5.03 5.09
C ARG A 564 -32.65 5.01 4.09
N ALA A 565 -31.59 5.77 4.35
CA ALA A 565 -30.38 5.78 3.53
C ALA A 565 -29.72 4.39 3.46
N ALA A 566 -29.57 3.71 4.60
CA ALA A 566 -28.97 2.39 4.67
C ALA A 566 -29.75 1.34 3.87
N ARG A 567 -31.10 1.35 3.91
CA ARG A 567 -31.92 0.44 3.08
C ARG A 567 -31.74 0.67 1.59
N ALA A 568 -31.62 1.93 1.19
CA ALA A 568 -31.35 2.28 -0.18
C ALA A 568 -29.96 1.76 -0.60
N MET A 569 -28.93 2.02 0.20
CA MET A 569 -27.58 1.52 -0.02
C MET A 569 -27.47 -0.01 0.00
N GLN A 570 -28.25 -0.69 0.85
CA GLN A 570 -28.37 -2.16 0.84
C GLN A 570 -28.94 -2.68 -0.47
N SER A 571 -29.90 -1.97 -1.07
CA SER A 571 -30.47 -2.34 -2.37
C SER A 571 -29.42 -2.24 -3.48
N ILE A 572 -28.57 -1.20 -3.43
CA ILE A 572 -27.42 -1.07 -4.33
C ILE A 572 -26.38 -2.19 -4.08
N ALA A 573 -26.09 -2.52 -2.82
CA ALA A 573 -25.15 -3.58 -2.47
C ALA A 573 -25.54 -4.97 -3.01
N GLN A 574 -26.83 -5.20 -3.22
CA GLN A 574 -27.36 -6.45 -3.80
C GLN A 574 -27.27 -6.51 -5.34
N LEU A 575 -26.83 -5.44 -6.00
CA LEU A 575 -26.63 -5.45 -7.44
C LEU A 575 -25.43 -6.35 -7.80
N THR A 576 -25.64 -7.18 -8.81
CA THR A 576 -24.63 -8.10 -9.35
C THR A 576 -24.73 -8.17 -10.87
N GLY A 577 -23.69 -8.71 -11.50
CA GLY A 577 -23.69 -9.05 -12.92
C GLY A 577 -23.79 -7.84 -13.86
N GLU A 578 -24.46 -8.04 -14.99
CA GLU A 578 -24.61 -7.04 -16.07
C GLU A 578 -25.17 -5.69 -15.60
N LYS A 579 -25.95 -5.65 -14.51
CA LYS A 579 -26.50 -4.40 -13.95
C LYS A 579 -25.39 -3.43 -13.50
N LEU A 580 -24.23 -3.97 -13.14
CA LEU A 580 -23.07 -3.20 -12.72
C LEU A 580 -22.23 -2.68 -13.89
N HIS A 581 -22.53 -3.05 -15.14
CA HIS A 581 -21.71 -2.66 -16.30
C HIS A 581 -21.53 -1.14 -16.42
N ALA A 582 -22.60 -0.38 -16.14
CA ALA A 582 -22.59 1.08 -16.17
C ALA A 582 -21.97 1.75 -14.92
N PHE A 583 -21.68 0.99 -13.87
CA PHE A 583 -21.09 1.52 -12.65
C PHE A 583 -19.57 1.69 -12.80
N PRO A 584 -19.02 2.80 -12.28
CA PRO A 584 -17.58 2.97 -12.16
C PRO A 584 -16.99 2.00 -11.14
N ASP A 585 -15.66 1.98 -11.06
CA ASP A 585 -14.92 1.20 -10.05
C ASP A 585 -15.19 1.71 -8.64
N VAL A 586 -15.10 3.04 -8.46
CA VAL A 586 -15.38 3.72 -7.19
C VAL A 586 -16.25 4.94 -7.41
N ALA A 587 -17.30 5.06 -6.61
CA ALA A 587 -18.09 6.29 -6.51
C ALA A 587 -18.33 6.70 -5.06
N PHE A 588 -18.27 8.00 -4.80
CA PHE A 588 -18.66 8.57 -3.51
C PHE A 588 -20.09 9.10 -3.61
N VAL A 589 -20.92 8.77 -2.62
CA VAL A 589 -22.31 9.20 -2.52
C VAL A 589 -22.48 10.03 -1.26
N ARG A 590 -22.79 11.31 -1.44
CA ARG A 590 -23.25 12.20 -0.37
C ARG A 590 -24.77 12.21 -0.36
N ILE A 591 -25.38 11.83 0.76
CA ILE A 591 -26.82 11.93 0.97
C ILE A 591 -27.09 13.18 1.79
N ARG A 592 -27.77 14.14 1.18
CA ARG A 592 -28.11 15.43 1.78
C ARG A 592 -29.35 15.30 2.65
N THR A 593 -29.23 15.59 3.94
CA THR A 593 -30.34 15.54 4.92
C THR A 593 -31.04 16.90 5.09
N GLY A 594 -30.50 17.95 4.46
CA GLY A 594 -30.94 19.34 4.62
C GLY A 594 -30.05 20.15 5.56
N LYS A 595 -29.16 19.48 6.30
CA LYS A 595 -28.13 20.06 7.16
C LYS A 595 -26.79 19.39 6.88
N ALA A 596 -25.80 20.17 6.46
CA ALA A 596 -24.53 19.62 5.95
C ALA A 596 -23.78 18.78 6.98
N GLU A 597 -23.91 19.09 8.26
CA GLU A 597 -23.33 18.38 9.40
C GLU A 597 -23.98 17.02 9.70
N GLU A 598 -25.20 16.80 9.20
CA GLU A 598 -25.95 15.54 9.34
C GLU A 598 -25.91 14.72 8.03
N ASP A 599 -25.22 15.21 6.99
CA ASP A 599 -25.12 14.50 5.71
C ASP A 599 -24.36 13.19 5.86
N LEU A 600 -24.81 12.18 5.12
CA LEU A 600 -24.20 10.84 5.15
C LEU A 600 -23.28 10.66 3.94
N ALA A 601 -22.17 9.96 4.15
CA ALA A 601 -21.22 9.61 3.10
C ALA A 601 -21.13 8.09 2.94
N TYR A 602 -21.18 7.63 1.70
CA TYR A 602 -20.99 6.24 1.33
C TYR A 602 -20.00 6.13 0.18
N THR A 603 -19.33 4.98 0.09
CA THR A 603 -18.59 4.57 -1.10
C THR A 603 -19.25 3.35 -1.71
N LEU A 604 -19.47 3.40 -3.03
CA LEU A 604 -19.84 2.27 -3.87
C LEU A 604 -18.57 1.75 -4.54
N ILE A 605 -18.25 0.47 -4.34
CA ILE A 605 -17.06 -0.19 -4.86
C ILE A 605 -17.53 -1.37 -5.72
N ARG A 606 -17.31 -1.28 -7.03
CA ARG A 606 -17.59 -2.39 -7.94
C ARG A 606 -16.43 -3.37 -7.86
N ASN A 607 -16.70 -4.57 -7.35
CA ASN A 607 -15.71 -5.65 -7.35
C ASN A 607 -15.87 -6.43 -8.65
N LYS A 608 -14.96 -6.23 -9.60
CA LYS A 608 -14.99 -6.95 -10.87
C LYS A 608 -14.44 -8.35 -10.69
N ALA A 609 -15.10 -9.31 -11.32
CA ALA A 609 -14.57 -10.65 -11.47
C ALA A 609 -13.78 -10.76 -12.77
N TYR A 610 -12.74 -11.58 -12.76
CA TYR A 610 -11.86 -11.78 -13.90
C TYR A 610 -11.42 -13.23 -13.99
N LYS A 611 -11.46 -13.80 -15.19
CA LYS A 611 -10.75 -15.05 -15.48
C LYS A 611 -9.24 -14.86 -15.62
N ASN A 612 -8.76 -13.67 -15.98
CA ASN A 612 -7.43 -13.46 -16.59
C ASN A 612 -6.56 -12.37 -15.92
N VAL A 613 -6.61 -12.16 -14.61
CA VAL A 613 -5.91 -11.01 -13.98
C VAL A 613 -4.38 -11.06 -14.11
N THR A 614 -3.72 -12.20 -14.36
CA THR A 614 -2.24 -12.27 -14.20
C THR A 614 -1.41 -12.05 -15.46
N SER A 615 -2.00 -11.65 -16.58
CA SER A 615 -1.20 -11.47 -17.79
C SER A 615 -0.47 -10.14 -17.81
N PHE A 616 0.86 -10.21 -17.89
CA PHE A 616 1.72 -9.06 -18.18
C PHE A 616 1.37 -8.32 -19.49
N LEU A 617 0.58 -8.93 -20.39
CA LEU A 617 0.33 -8.46 -21.75
C LEU A 617 -1.16 -8.28 -22.09
N ALA A 618 -2.09 -8.70 -21.22
CA ALA A 618 -3.51 -8.56 -21.49
C ALA A 618 -4.02 -7.19 -21.03
N ASP A 619 -4.82 -6.55 -21.87
CA ASP A 619 -5.60 -5.39 -21.45
C ASP A 619 -6.81 -5.90 -20.65
N GLU A 620 -6.90 -5.52 -19.38
CA GLU A 620 -8.02 -5.88 -18.49
C GLU A 620 -9.38 -5.35 -18.96
N ARG A 621 -9.41 -4.52 -20.00
CA ARG A 621 -10.64 -4.15 -20.70
C ARG A 621 -11.23 -5.29 -21.51
N GLU A 622 -10.46 -6.33 -21.81
CA GLU A 622 -10.91 -7.54 -22.52
C GLU A 622 -11.59 -8.54 -21.56
N ARG A 623 -12.67 -8.11 -20.91
CA ARG A 623 -13.53 -8.97 -20.08
C ARG A 623 -14.66 -9.56 -20.89
N ASP A 624 -14.95 -10.84 -20.68
CA ASP A 624 -16.09 -11.49 -21.33
C ASP A 624 -17.37 -11.42 -20.48
N ARG A 625 -18.49 -11.88 -21.06
CA ARG A 625 -19.78 -11.85 -20.37
C ARG A 625 -19.78 -12.65 -19.07
N ALA A 626 -19.08 -13.78 -19.01
CA ALA A 626 -19.05 -14.62 -17.81
C ALA A 626 -18.18 -14.02 -16.69
N ASP A 627 -17.22 -13.14 -17.03
CA ASP A 627 -16.58 -12.27 -16.05
C ASP A 627 -17.58 -11.25 -15.52
N ILE A 628 -18.30 -10.55 -16.40
CA ILE A 628 -19.25 -9.50 -16.03
C ILE A 628 -20.39 -10.04 -15.17
N ASP A 629 -20.90 -11.23 -15.47
CA ASP A 629 -21.98 -11.90 -14.73
C ASP A 629 -21.61 -12.18 -13.26
N LYS A 630 -20.32 -12.20 -12.92
CA LYS A 630 -19.80 -12.41 -11.57
C LYS A 630 -19.44 -11.11 -10.84
N ASP A 631 -19.63 -9.94 -11.46
CA ASP A 631 -19.42 -8.66 -10.78
C ASP A 631 -20.34 -8.53 -9.57
N SER A 632 -19.81 -7.93 -8.50
CA SER A 632 -20.57 -7.63 -7.28
C SER A 632 -20.33 -6.20 -6.82
N MET A 633 -21.21 -5.69 -5.98
CA MET A 633 -21.08 -4.36 -5.37
C MET A 633 -20.73 -4.49 -3.89
N THR A 634 -19.78 -3.69 -3.41
CA THR A 634 -19.54 -3.46 -1.99
C THR A 634 -19.92 -2.02 -1.67
N VAL A 635 -20.75 -1.80 -0.65
CA VAL A 635 -21.14 -0.47 -0.18
C VAL A 635 -20.71 -0.25 1.25
N VAL A 636 -19.97 0.82 1.50
CA VAL A 636 -19.47 1.17 2.84
C VAL A 636 -19.93 2.57 3.24
N ASN A 637 -20.11 2.83 4.54
CA ASN A 637 -20.59 4.11 5.07
C ASN A 637 -19.46 5.07 5.49
N TRP A 638 -18.33 4.99 4.79
CA TRP A 638 -17.20 5.91 4.90
C TRP A 638 -16.61 6.12 3.50
N LEU A 639 -15.63 7.02 3.38
CA LEU A 639 -14.92 7.24 2.13
C LEU A 639 -13.76 6.24 2.00
N GLU A 640 -13.94 5.23 1.15
CA GLU A 640 -12.95 4.21 0.84
C GLU A 640 -12.31 4.46 -0.53
N GLY A 641 -10.98 4.38 -0.62
CA GLY A 641 -10.24 4.69 -1.85
C GLY A 641 -9.85 6.17 -1.98
N SER A 642 -8.88 6.46 -2.85
CA SER A 642 -8.30 7.81 -3.02
C SER A 642 -8.70 8.52 -4.33
N TYR A 643 -9.24 7.78 -5.29
CA TYR A 643 -9.49 8.24 -6.66
C TYR A 643 -10.89 7.84 -7.12
N PRO A 644 -11.97 8.41 -6.53
CA PRO A 644 -13.32 8.11 -6.99
C PRO A 644 -13.51 8.56 -8.44
N ASN A 645 -14.12 7.73 -9.27
CA ASN A 645 -14.46 8.09 -10.64
C ASN A 645 -15.64 9.06 -10.69
N PHE A 646 -16.59 8.94 -9.76
CA PHE A 646 -17.78 9.79 -9.68
C PHE A 646 -18.07 10.25 -8.25
N PHE A 647 -18.67 11.44 -8.17
CA PHE A 647 -19.25 11.99 -6.94
C PHE A 647 -20.75 12.22 -7.18
N PHE A 648 -21.58 11.53 -6.40
CA PHE A 648 -23.02 11.71 -6.37
C PHE A 648 -23.42 12.55 -5.17
N SER A 649 -24.37 13.47 -5.37
CA SER A 649 -24.97 14.28 -4.31
C SER A 649 -26.48 14.18 -4.43
N VAL A 650 -27.09 13.37 -3.56
CA VAL A 650 -28.49 12.95 -3.65
C VAL A 650 -29.26 13.54 -2.48
N ALA A 651 -30.43 14.14 -2.70
CA ALA A 651 -31.27 14.53 -1.56
C ALA A 651 -31.89 13.29 -0.91
N LEU A 652 -31.99 13.23 0.42
CA LEU A 652 -32.61 12.11 1.11
C LEU A 652 -34.06 11.85 0.62
N SER A 653 -34.77 12.88 0.16
CA SER A 653 -36.11 12.76 -0.43
C SER A 653 -36.15 12.02 -1.76
N GLU A 654 -35.02 11.93 -2.46
CA GLU A 654 -34.87 11.33 -3.79
C GLU A 654 -34.16 9.97 -3.75
N ILE A 655 -33.84 9.47 -2.55
CA ILE A 655 -32.94 8.33 -2.40
C ILE A 655 -33.50 7.04 -3.03
N GLU A 656 -34.82 6.82 -2.98
CA GLU A 656 -35.46 5.67 -3.63
C GLU A 656 -35.49 5.76 -5.16
N THR A 657 -35.37 6.96 -5.74
CA THR A 657 -35.25 7.14 -7.19
C THR A 657 -33.80 6.90 -7.65
N PHE A 658 -32.83 7.14 -6.76
CA PHE A 658 -31.41 6.93 -7.04
C PHE A 658 -31.03 5.44 -7.06
N THR A 659 -31.71 4.62 -6.25
CA THR A 659 -31.48 3.17 -6.11
C THR A 659 -32.37 2.36 -7.03
#